data_AF-F9NY52-F1
#
_entry.id   AF-F9NY52-F1
#
_cell.length_a   1.000
_cell.length_b   1.000
_cell.length_c   1.000
_cell.angle_alpha   90.00
_cell.angle_beta   90.00
_cell.angle_gamma   90.00
#
_symmetry.space_group_name_H-M   'P 1'
#
loop_
_entity.id
_entity.type
_entity.pdbx_description
1 polymer ?
#
loop_
_entity_poly.entity_id
_entity_poly.type
_entity_poly.pdbx_seq_one_letter_code
_entity_poly.pdbx_strand_id
1 'polypeptide(L)'
;MNAPLITPELVSLDANLGSTKIEVITSVAGIVAAAGRADADGLAREALDRESTSPTGMPGGFAIPHCRSAAVSQASLGFARLSPTVDFNGPDGPADLIFMIAAPEDGGAEHMKLLTELARALVKPEFVEQLRQAPDAQTIVDLVGGVVEPKEGTAPTASATALPHTAATSTATEAPRIVAITACPTGIAHTYMAADYLTAAGKKMGVDVKVEPQGSTATEPLSAADIEAADAVIFATDVGVKGRERFAGKPVIESGVKRAVNEPEKMVSEAVAAAKDPHARRVPASHSEQQESKQTGSHTGWGKRIQQALMTGVSYMIPFVAAGGLLIALGFLFGGYEIAQNGMDIALHNTLGNLPIPTAHALGGSATMTYIGAILFAVGQAAFSFLLPALAGYIGFGLADRPGIAPGFVAGAVAGVTGAGFIGAIVGGLLGGLVAYWFTRINPPRWLRGLMPVVIIPLIGSLIAGGLMYVVLGRPLAALTNALNNWLGSMSGASAVILGIILGLMMCFDLGGPINKAAYLFATTNLAVTNIGSLKVMAAVMAAGMVPPLAMALSTTLRPKLYQPAERENGTAAWLLGASFISEGAIPFAAADPLRVIPSMMAGGAITGALSMALGAASKAPHGRIFVFFAIDRAWAFVLAIVVGTLVAALLVTVLKASARRKATASA
;
A
#
# COMPACT_ATOMS: atom_id res chain seq x y z
N MET A 1 35.98 21.89 1.15
CA MET A 1 36.36 20.79 2.07
C MET A 1 35.14 20.55 2.93
N ASN A 2 34.61 19.33 2.96
CA ASN A 2 33.52 19.01 3.88
C ASN A 2 34.07 19.08 5.31
N ALA A 3 33.30 19.64 6.24
CA ALA A 3 33.68 19.69 7.64
C ALA A 3 33.46 18.29 8.27
N PRO A 4 34.35 17.84 9.18
CA PRO A 4 34.32 16.49 9.72
C PRO A 4 33.05 16.19 10.51
N LEU A 5 32.50 15.00 10.28
CA LEU A 5 31.19 14.56 10.78
C LEU A 5 31.14 14.46 12.32
N ILE A 6 32.27 14.13 12.96
CA ILE A 6 32.48 14.16 14.41
C ILE A 6 33.80 14.90 14.70
N THR A 7 33.85 15.64 15.81
CA THR A 7 35.07 16.28 16.35
C THR A 7 35.07 16.15 17.87
N PRO A 8 36.19 16.39 18.58
CA PRO A 8 36.25 16.21 20.03
C PRO A 8 35.21 17.03 20.81
N GLU A 9 34.78 18.17 20.29
CA GLU A 9 33.74 19.03 20.91
C GLU A 9 32.32 18.42 20.82
N LEU A 10 32.13 17.41 19.97
CA LEU A 10 30.88 16.66 19.83
C LEU A 10 30.84 15.39 20.69
N VAL A 11 31.87 15.13 21.48
CA VAL A 11 32.06 13.90 22.25
C VAL A 11 32.00 14.21 23.75
N SER A 12 31.12 13.52 24.47
CA SER A 12 31.01 13.56 25.92
C SER A 12 31.29 12.17 26.50
N LEU A 13 32.27 12.04 27.39
CA LEU A 13 32.63 10.77 28.02
C LEU A 13 32.25 10.74 29.49
N ASP A 14 31.74 9.60 29.93
CA ASP A 14 31.40 9.25 31.30
C ASP A 14 30.51 10.29 32.01
N ALA A 15 29.59 10.87 31.24
CA ALA A 15 28.84 12.06 31.62
C ALA A 15 27.42 11.74 32.11
N ASN A 16 26.99 12.46 33.16
CA ASN A 16 25.59 12.48 33.58
C ASN A 16 24.83 13.52 32.76
N LEU A 17 24.18 13.06 31.68
CA LEU A 17 23.36 13.89 30.79
C LEU A 17 21.85 13.81 31.13
N GLY A 18 21.52 13.47 32.38
CA GLY A 18 20.17 13.27 32.86
C GLY A 18 19.79 11.82 33.13
N SER A 19 18.58 11.63 33.61
CA SER A 19 18.00 10.36 34.06
C SER A 19 16.99 9.77 33.08
N THR A 20 16.48 10.60 32.15
CA THR A 20 15.49 10.23 31.15
C THR A 20 16.03 10.45 29.75
N LYS A 21 15.53 9.69 28.77
CA LYS A 21 15.89 9.88 27.35
C LYS A 21 15.56 11.28 26.82
N ILE A 22 14.61 11.98 27.42
CA ILE A 22 14.27 13.36 27.06
C ILE A 22 15.42 14.30 27.44
N GLU A 23 15.91 14.20 28.68
CA GLU A 23 17.05 14.97 29.18
C GLU A 23 18.31 14.66 28.36
N VAL A 24 18.61 13.38 28.12
CA VAL A 24 19.77 12.96 27.32
C VAL A 24 19.73 13.49 25.88
N ILE A 25 18.60 13.35 25.18
CA ILE A 25 18.45 13.88 23.81
C ILE A 25 18.64 15.41 23.81
N THR A 26 18.04 16.11 24.77
CA THR A 26 18.16 17.57 24.90
C THR A 26 19.61 17.99 25.18
N SER A 27 20.31 17.29 26.08
CA SER A 27 21.72 17.56 26.39
C SER A 27 22.65 17.31 25.21
N VAL A 28 22.47 16.21 24.47
CA VAL A 28 23.31 15.92 23.29
C VAL A 28 23.00 16.88 22.14
N ALA A 29 21.75 17.32 21.96
CA ALA A 29 21.42 18.42 21.03
C ALA A 29 22.12 19.72 21.44
N GLY A 30 22.18 20.02 22.74
CA GLY A 30 22.94 21.14 23.30
C GLY A 30 24.45 21.07 23.02
N ILE A 31 25.05 19.88 23.06
CA ILE A 31 26.47 19.67 22.67
C ILE A 31 26.68 19.99 21.18
N VAL A 32 25.80 19.49 20.30
CA VAL A 32 25.86 19.77 18.85
C VAL A 32 25.68 21.28 18.56
N ALA A 33 24.82 21.94 19.31
CA ALA A 33 24.61 23.39 19.21
C ALA A 33 25.78 24.21 19.74
N ALA A 34 26.40 23.81 20.86
CA ALA A 34 27.59 24.46 21.42
C ALA A 34 28.80 24.40 20.46
N ALA A 35 28.90 23.33 19.65
CA ALA A 35 29.86 23.23 18.55
C ALA A 35 29.49 24.07 17.30
N GLY A 36 28.41 24.87 17.35
CA GLY A 36 27.98 25.78 16.28
C GLY A 36 27.24 25.10 15.11
N ARG A 37 26.80 23.85 15.28
CA ARG A 37 26.34 23.00 14.16
C ARG A 37 24.82 22.82 14.04
N ALA A 38 24.06 23.28 15.04
CA ALA A 38 22.60 23.27 15.05
C ALA A 38 22.05 24.33 16.04
N ASP A 39 20.76 24.64 15.92
CA ASP A 39 19.97 25.21 17.01
C ASP A 39 19.53 24.08 17.98
N ALA A 40 19.66 24.32 19.28
CA ALA A 40 19.49 23.30 20.31
C ALA A 40 18.03 22.85 20.45
N ASP A 41 17.09 23.81 20.55
CA ASP A 41 15.68 23.54 20.80
C ASP A 41 15.02 22.87 19.57
N GLY A 42 15.35 23.33 18.36
CA GLY A 42 14.89 22.74 17.11
C GLY A 42 15.38 21.29 16.92
N LEU A 43 16.68 21.06 17.13
CA LEU A 43 17.27 19.71 17.03
C LEU A 43 16.70 18.76 18.10
N ALA A 44 16.62 19.22 19.36
CA ALA A 44 16.05 18.43 20.46
C ALA A 44 14.59 18.05 20.18
N ARG A 45 13.75 19.03 19.81
CA ARG A 45 12.32 18.79 19.49
C ARG A 45 12.17 17.74 18.40
N GLU A 46 12.89 17.85 17.29
CA GLU A 46 12.69 16.95 16.14
C GLU A 46 13.31 15.57 16.35
N ALA A 47 14.38 15.46 17.15
CA ALA A 47 14.87 14.18 17.63
C ALA A 47 13.86 13.50 18.59
N LEU A 48 13.18 14.26 19.45
CA LEU A 48 12.15 13.77 20.37
C LEU A 48 10.85 13.36 19.64
N ASP A 49 10.39 14.18 18.68
CA ASP A 49 9.25 13.86 17.82
C ASP A 49 9.50 12.52 17.09
N ARG A 50 10.72 12.32 16.58
CA ARG A 50 11.15 11.07 15.94
C ARG A 50 11.28 9.91 16.92
N GLU A 51 11.85 10.10 18.10
CA GLU A 51 11.95 9.09 19.18
C GLU A 51 10.55 8.62 19.63
N SER A 52 9.57 9.53 19.70
CA SER A 52 8.18 9.20 20.08
C SER A 52 7.49 8.26 19.07
N THR A 53 7.85 8.36 17.79
CA THR A 53 7.29 7.52 16.71
C THR A 53 7.82 6.09 16.76
N SER A 54 9.09 5.91 17.11
CA SER A 54 9.73 4.60 17.22
C SER A 54 11.03 4.73 18.02
N PRO A 55 11.15 4.10 19.20
CA PRO A 55 12.32 4.26 20.07
C PRO A 55 13.62 3.87 19.38
N THR A 56 14.71 4.56 19.76
CA THR A 56 16.02 4.41 19.12
C THR A 56 17.04 3.59 19.92
N GLY A 57 16.65 2.97 21.03
CA GLY A 57 17.46 1.98 21.75
C GLY A 57 17.64 0.68 20.95
N MET A 58 18.87 0.19 20.87
CA MET A 58 19.33 -0.90 20.00
C MET A 58 20.01 -2.03 20.79
N PRO A 59 20.11 -3.25 20.23
CA PRO A 59 20.91 -4.33 20.82
C PRO A 59 22.37 -3.92 20.96
N GLY A 60 23.01 -4.32 22.05
CA GLY A 60 24.39 -3.95 22.38
C GLY A 60 24.51 -2.71 23.29
N GLY A 61 23.41 -2.27 23.93
CA GLY A 61 23.43 -1.24 24.97
C GLY A 61 23.60 0.20 24.45
N PHE A 62 23.21 0.50 23.22
CA PHE A 62 23.34 1.86 22.67
C PHE A 62 22.03 2.39 22.08
N ALA A 63 21.92 3.70 21.91
CA ALA A 63 20.80 4.36 21.25
C ALA A 63 21.26 5.29 20.14
N ILE A 64 20.43 5.44 19.09
CA ILE A 64 20.71 6.33 17.95
C ILE A 64 19.58 7.35 17.73
N PRO A 65 19.43 8.38 18.58
CA PRO A 65 18.53 9.51 18.30
C PRO A 65 18.91 10.16 16.97
N HIS A 66 17.96 10.32 16.04
CA HIS A 66 18.26 10.87 14.71
C HIS A 66 17.09 11.66 14.15
N CYS A 67 17.37 12.77 13.46
CA CYS A 67 16.37 13.50 12.70
C CYS A 67 16.97 14.12 11.43
N ARG A 68 16.10 14.63 10.56
CA ARG A 68 16.45 15.65 9.57
C ARG A 68 15.76 16.93 10.01
N SER A 69 16.47 18.05 9.97
CA SER A 69 16.00 19.28 10.59
C SER A 69 16.49 20.53 9.87
N ALA A 70 15.61 21.52 9.73
CA ALA A 70 15.99 22.88 9.34
C ALA A 70 16.83 23.58 10.42
N ALA A 71 16.80 23.09 11.67
CA ALA A 71 17.62 23.60 12.77
C ALA A 71 19.11 23.20 12.66
N VAL A 72 19.46 22.23 11.81
CA VAL A 72 20.83 21.73 11.67
C VAL A 72 21.54 22.46 10.52
N SER A 73 22.53 23.29 10.85
CA SER A 73 23.34 24.02 9.87
C SER A 73 24.45 23.14 9.26
N GLN A 74 24.97 22.17 10.02
CA GLN A 74 26.03 21.26 9.59
C GLN A 74 25.76 19.83 10.04
N ALA A 75 25.81 18.89 9.07
CA ALA A 75 25.59 17.47 9.34
C ALA A 75 26.63 16.91 10.32
N SER A 76 26.16 16.27 11.39
CA SER A 76 26.97 16.00 12.60
C SER A 76 26.57 14.73 13.33
N LEU A 77 27.54 14.12 14.00
CA LEU A 77 27.35 13.02 14.94
C LEU A 77 27.79 13.47 16.34
N GLY A 78 26.82 13.67 17.23
CA GLY A 78 27.10 13.80 18.66
C GLY A 78 27.27 12.42 19.29
N PHE A 79 28.29 12.23 20.10
CA PHE A 79 28.52 10.99 20.86
C PHE A 79 28.50 11.26 22.35
N ALA A 80 27.79 10.41 23.11
CA ALA A 80 27.90 10.40 24.57
C ALA A 80 28.10 8.99 25.11
N ARG A 81 29.06 8.81 26.02
CA ARG A 81 29.13 7.67 26.94
C ARG A 81 28.53 8.12 28.28
N LEU A 82 27.41 7.50 28.67
CA LEU A 82 26.59 7.93 29.80
C LEU A 82 27.00 7.27 31.12
N SER A 83 26.98 8.06 32.18
CA SER A 83 27.09 7.59 33.56
C SER A 83 26.20 8.48 34.45
N PRO A 84 25.01 8.01 34.88
CA PRO A 84 24.44 6.66 34.75
C PRO A 84 23.86 6.35 33.36
N THR A 85 23.64 5.07 33.08
CA THR A 85 22.94 4.59 31.87
C THR A 85 21.44 4.93 31.88
N VAL A 86 20.83 5.13 30.71
CA VAL A 86 19.44 5.61 30.58
C VAL A 86 18.60 4.71 29.66
N ASP A 87 17.32 4.48 30.01
CA ASP A 87 16.43 3.63 29.21
C ASP A 87 15.92 4.34 27.93
N PHE A 88 16.31 3.78 26.78
CA PHE A 88 15.87 4.16 25.43
C PHE A 88 14.91 3.13 24.80
N ASN A 89 14.28 2.28 25.62
CA ASN A 89 13.41 1.16 25.24
C ASN A 89 14.13 0.14 24.32
N GLY A 90 15.42 -0.08 24.57
CA GLY A 90 16.26 -1.07 23.90
C GLY A 90 15.99 -2.49 24.39
N PRO A 91 16.30 -3.52 23.60
CA PRO A 91 16.03 -4.93 23.97
C PRO A 91 16.88 -5.43 25.14
N ASP A 92 18.10 -4.89 25.30
CA ASP A 92 19.07 -5.33 26.31
C ASP A 92 19.04 -4.47 27.59
N GLY A 93 18.06 -3.57 27.72
CA GLY A 93 17.92 -2.64 28.83
C GLY A 93 18.50 -1.24 28.55
N PRO A 94 18.93 -0.50 29.59
CA PRO A 94 19.44 0.87 29.48
C PRO A 94 20.65 1.00 28.54
N ALA A 95 20.72 2.11 27.82
CA ALA A 95 21.84 2.44 26.96
C ALA A 95 22.95 3.18 27.72
N ASP A 96 24.20 2.82 27.45
CA ASP A 96 25.40 3.53 27.90
C ASP A 96 26.05 4.35 26.79
N LEU A 97 25.84 4.02 25.51
CA LEU A 97 26.33 4.81 24.37
C LEU A 97 25.20 5.48 23.59
N ILE A 98 25.34 6.77 23.27
CA ILE A 98 24.37 7.56 22.51
C ILE A 98 25.04 8.12 21.25
N PHE A 99 24.41 7.90 20.10
CA PHE A 99 24.85 8.37 18.79
C PHE A 99 23.78 9.31 18.21
N MET A 100 23.84 10.60 18.53
CA MET A 100 22.92 11.58 17.96
C MET A 100 23.33 11.92 16.53
N ILE A 101 22.48 11.59 15.56
CA ILE A 101 22.64 11.96 14.16
C ILE A 101 21.80 13.21 13.87
N ALA A 102 22.48 14.32 13.62
CA ALA A 102 21.89 15.59 13.23
C ALA A 102 22.16 15.85 11.75
N ALA A 103 21.12 15.86 10.91
CA ALA A 103 21.24 16.09 9.47
C ALA A 103 20.40 17.31 9.02
N PRO A 104 20.92 18.22 8.16
CA PRO A 104 20.11 19.25 7.51
C PRO A 104 19.00 18.64 6.65
N GLU A 105 17.88 19.34 6.47
CA GLU A 105 16.80 18.92 5.56
C GLU A 105 17.29 18.65 4.12
N ASP A 106 18.13 19.55 3.60
CA ASP A 106 18.78 19.45 2.27
C ASP A 106 20.05 18.57 2.27
N GLY A 107 20.33 17.84 3.35
CA GLY A 107 21.51 17.02 3.52
C GLY A 107 21.67 15.96 2.42
N GLY A 108 22.71 16.11 1.59
CA GLY A 108 22.98 15.27 0.43
C GLY A 108 23.29 13.80 0.76
N ALA A 109 23.21 12.95 -0.27
CA ALA A 109 23.39 11.49 -0.17
C ALA A 109 24.74 11.02 0.41
N GLU A 110 25.74 11.91 0.45
CA GLU A 110 27.04 11.66 1.06
C GLU A 110 26.90 11.32 2.55
N HIS A 111 26.15 12.13 3.32
CA HIS A 111 25.90 11.86 4.75
C HIS A 111 25.17 10.52 4.98
N MET A 112 24.24 10.14 4.10
CA MET A 112 23.52 8.85 4.22
C MET A 112 24.42 7.63 3.97
N LYS A 113 25.51 7.77 3.18
CA LYS A 113 26.53 6.72 3.02
C LYS A 113 27.29 6.50 4.33
N LEU A 114 27.75 7.61 4.93
CA LEU A 114 28.50 7.63 6.19
C LEU A 114 27.68 6.98 7.34
N LEU A 115 26.37 7.23 7.40
CA LEU A 115 25.48 6.59 8.37
C LEU A 115 25.31 5.08 8.13
N THR A 116 25.36 4.63 6.87
CA THR A 116 25.30 3.20 6.53
C THR A 116 26.59 2.49 6.96
N GLU A 117 27.73 3.16 6.84
CA GLU A 117 29.05 2.66 7.27
C GLU A 117 29.16 2.60 8.80
N LEU A 118 28.72 3.64 9.51
CA LEU A 118 28.65 3.64 10.98
C LEU A 118 27.68 2.59 11.53
N ALA A 119 26.48 2.48 10.96
CA ALA A 119 25.49 1.47 11.34
C ALA A 119 26.05 0.04 11.24
N ARG A 120 26.80 -0.26 10.17
CA ARG A 120 27.49 -1.54 9.98
C ARG A 120 28.60 -1.82 11.00
N ALA A 121 29.28 -0.78 11.46
CA ALA A 121 30.29 -0.93 12.50
C ALA A 121 29.66 -1.20 13.87
N LEU A 122 28.56 -0.52 14.21
CA LEU A 122 27.84 -0.70 15.48
C LEU A 122 27.19 -2.09 15.64
N VAL A 123 26.98 -2.85 14.54
CA VAL A 123 26.58 -4.27 14.60
C VAL A 123 27.71 -5.19 15.10
N LYS A 124 28.97 -4.75 15.07
CA LYS A 124 30.13 -5.55 15.48
C LYS A 124 30.40 -5.36 16.99
N PRO A 125 30.33 -6.41 17.83
CA PRO A 125 30.56 -6.29 19.27
C PRO A 125 31.93 -5.67 19.61
N GLU A 126 32.97 -6.06 18.87
CA GLU A 126 34.34 -5.54 19.03
C GLU A 126 34.44 -4.02 18.89
N PHE A 127 33.66 -3.41 17.97
CA PHE A 127 33.69 -1.97 17.74
C PHE A 127 32.95 -1.21 18.83
N VAL A 128 31.79 -1.71 19.28
CA VAL A 128 31.05 -1.12 20.40
C VAL A 128 31.89 -1.17 21.68
N GLU A 129 32.63 -2.26 21.89
CA GLU A 129 33.53 -2.41 23.04
C GLU A 129 34.74 -1.46 22.97
N GLN A 130 35.32 -1.23 21.78
CA GLN A 130 36.36 -0.20 21.58
C GLN A 130 35.88 1.20 21.98
N LEU A 131 34.62 1.54 21.69
CA LEU A 131 34.03 2.84 22.08
C LEU A 131 33.79 2.94 23.60
N ARG A 132 33.48 1.82 24.29
CA ARG A 132 33.43 1.76 25.76
C ARG A 132 34.80 1.94 26.41
N GLN A 133 35.84 1.41 25.80
CA GLN A 133 37.21 1.44 26.33
C GLN A 133 38.02 2.68 25.93
N ALA A 134 37.48 3.53 25.04
CA ALA A 134 38.15 4.75 24.60
C ALA A 134 38.45 5.71 25.78
N PRO A 135 39.71 6.13 26.00
CA PRO A 135 40.10 6.94 27.15
C PRO A 135 39.80 8.43 26.99
N ASP A 136 39.66 8.92 25.74
CA ASP A 136 39.49 10.33 25.43
C ASP A 136 38.62 10.57 24.18
N ALA A 137 38.21 11.81 24.00
CA ALA A 137 37.35 12.23 22.89
C ALA A 137 38.01 12.07 21.51
N GLN A 138 39.34 12.20 21.43
CA GLN A 138 40.07 12.04 20.17
C GLN A 138 40.05 10.57 19.72
N THR A 139 40.18 9.63 20.65
CA THR A 139 40.09 8.19 20.37
C THR A 139 38.73 7.80 19.79
N ILE A 140 37.63 8.39 20.28
CA ILE A 140 36.29 8.21 19.67
C ILE A 140 36.25 8.76 18.24
N VAL A 141 36.77 9.97 18.03
CA VAL A 141 36.85 10.61 16.70
C VAL A 141 37.66 9.75 15.72
N ASP A 142 38.79 9.17 16.16
CA ASP A 142 39.65 8.32 15.33
C ASP A 142 39.00 6.96 15.02
N LEU A 143 38.32 6.33 16.00
CA LEU A 143 37.58 5.07 15.81
C LEU A 143 36.41 5.25 14.83
N VAL A 144 35.61 6.31 15.00
CA VAL A 144 34.50 6.63 14.10
C VAL A 144 35.02 7.08 12.73
N GLY A 145 36.06 7.92 12.68
CA GLY A 145 36.71 8.39 11.46
C GLY A 145 37.29 7.23 10.64
N GLY A 146 37.88 6.22 11.28
CA GLY A 146 38.38 5.01 10.60
C GLY A 146 37.29 4.16 9.91
N VAL A 147 36.03 4.29 10.35
CA VAL A 147 34.86 3.63 9.73
C VAL A 147 34.22 4.51 8.65
N VAL A 148 34.16 5.81 8.90
CA VAL A 148 33.35 6.77 8.14
C VAL A 148 34.16 7.49 7.04
N GLU A 149 35.45 7.71 7.26
CA GLU A 149 36.39 8.32 6.30
C GLU A 149 37.65 7.44 6.19
N PRO A 150 37.54 6.21 5.61
CA PRO A 150 38.68 5.32 5.48
C PRO A 150 39.79 5.97 4.63
N LYS A 151 40.91 6.28 5.27
CA LYS A 151 42.12 6.79 4.60
C LYS A 151 42.55 5.80 3.51
N GLU A 152 42.72 6.29 2.28
CA GLU A 152 43.35 5.50 1.23
C GLU A 152 44.77 5.09 1.66
N GLY A 153 45.01 3.79 1.84
CA GLY A 153 46.37 3.26 2.02
C GLY A 153 46.72 2.56 3.33
N THR A 154 45.85 1.70 3.89
CA THR A 154 46.29 0.64 4.82
C THR A 154 45.64 -0.71 4.51
N ALA A 155 46.24 -1.45 3.57
CA ALA A 155 45.90 -2.86 3.36
C ALA A 155 46.48 -3.72 4.51
N PRO A 156 45.68 -4.58 5.17
CA PRO A 156 46.22 -5.57 6.10
C PRO A 156 46.94 -6.66 5.33
N THR A 157 48.27 -6.65 5.35
CA THR A 157 49.09 -7.78 4.93
C THR A 157 48.93 -8.93 5.93
N ALA A 158 48.16 -9.95 5.57
CA ALA A 158 48.12 -11.23 6.25
C ALA A 158 48.46 -12.34 5.24
N SER A 159 49.56 -13.04 5.46
CA SER A 159 50.14 -13.99 4.52
C SER A 159 49.22 -15.17 4.22
N ALA A 160 49.10 -15.50 2.93
CA ALA A 160 48.51 -16.77 2.51
C ALA A 160 49.49 -17.92 2.79
N THR A 161 49.12 -18.83 3.70
CA THR A 161 49.76 -20.14 3.82
C THR A 161 48.74 -21.20 3.45
N ALA A 162 48.71 -21.58 2.17
CA ALA A 162 47.81 -22.62 1.68
C ALA A 162 48.31 -24.00 2.11
N LEU A 163 47.47 -24.76 2.81
CA LEU A 163 47.62 -26.21 2.99
C LEU A 163 46.68 -26.94 2.01
N PRO A 164 47.15 -28.00 1.32
CA PRO A 164 46.33 -28.71 0.34
C PRO A 164 45.36 -29.67 1.05
N HIS A 165 44.05 -29.42 0.93
CA HIS A 165 43.04 -30.40 1.31
C HIS A 165 42.55 -31.19 0.10
N THR A 166 42.83 -32.49 0.15
CA THR A 166 42.42 -33.53 -0.80
C THR A 166 40.91 -33.55 -1.01
N ALA A 167 40.47 -33.77 -2.26
CA ALA A 167 39.07 -33.89 -2.59
C ALA A 167 38.42 -35.08 -1.87
N ALA A 168 37.51 -34.78 -0.93
CA ALA A 168 36.56 -35.74 -0.37
C ALA A 168 35.16 -35.34 -0.84
N THR A 169 34.51 -36.22 -1.60
CA THR A 169 33.11 -36.08 -1.99
C THR A 169 32.20 -36.20 -0.76
N SER A 170 31.81 -35.07 -0.18
CA SER A 170 30.68 -34.99 0.74
C SER A 170 29.43 -34.58 -0.02
N THR A 171 28.31 -35.24 0.27
CA THR A 171 26.98 -34.83 -0.19
C THR A 171 26.60 -33.54 0.53
N ALA A 172 26.85 -32.40 -0.09
CA ALA A 172 26.50 -31.09 0.47
C ALA A 172 24.98 -30.93 0.53
N THR A 173 24.43 -30.95 1.74
CA THR A 173 23.11 -30.38 2.01
C THR A 173 23.19 -28.89 1.73
N GLU A 174 22.54 -28.39 0.68
CA GLU A 174 22.55 -26.95 0.39
C GLU A 174 22.01 -26.16 1.60
N ALA A 175 22.75 -25.13 2.01
CA ALA A 175 22.32 -24.24 3.07
C ALA A 175 21.02 -23.51 2.65
N PRO A 176 20.03 -23.37 3.54
CA PRO A 176 18.78 -22.67 3.20
C PRO A 176 19.07 -21.25 2.71
N ARG A 177 18.39 -20.83 1.64
CA ARG A 177 18.54 -19.50 1.05
C ARG A 177 17.33 -18.65 1.43
N ILE A 178 17.56 -17.54 2.12
CA ILE A 178 16.52 -16.62 2.56
C ILE A 178 16.78 -15.26 1.94
N VAL A 179 15.75 -14.67 1.33
CA VAL A 179 15.79 -13.27 0.89
C VAL A 179 15.03 -12.39 1.87
N ALA A 180 15.39 -11.11 1.98
CA ALA A 180 14.66 -10.18 2.83
C ALA A 180 14.49 -8.79 2.21
N ILE A 181 13.42 -8.10 2.59
CA ILE A 181 13.23 -6.66 2.39
C ILE A 181 13.17 -5.97 3.75
N THR A 182 13.88 -4.86 3.89
CA THR A 182 13.78 -3.97 5.06
C THR A 182 13.31 -2.57 4.65
N ALA A 183 12.40 -1.94 5.40
CA ALA A 183 11.89 -0.60 5.07
C ALA A 183 11.22 0.11 6.28
N CYS A 184 11.77 1.25 6.72
CA CYS A 184 11.14 2.13 7.72
C CYS A 184 10.73 3.49 7.09
N PRO A 185 9.80 4.27 7.70
CA PRO A 185 9.26 5.50 7.11
C PRO A 185 10.30 6.57 6.75
N THR A 186 11.37 6.70 7.55
CA THR A 186 12.46 7.65 7.30
C THR A 186 13.50 7.12 6.32
N GLY A 187 13.63 5.79 6.20
CA GLY A 187 14.63 5.15 5.35
C GLY A 187 16.10 5.46 5.73
N ILE A 188 16.37 5.88 6.97
CA ILE A 188 17.73 6.21 7.46
C ILE A 188 18.33 5.00 8.18
N ALA A 189 18.47 5.01 9.51
CA ALA A 189 19.25 3.98 10.22
C ALA A 189 18.60 2.58 10.23
N HIS A 190 17.38 2.46 10.76
CA HIS A 190 16.76 1.15 11.06
C HIS A 190 16.61 0.25 9.81
N THR A 191 16.44 0.84 8.62
CA THR A 191 16.32 0.08 7.36
C THR A 191 17.59 -0.70 7.04
N TYR A 192 18.77 -0.09 7.12
CA TYR A 192 20.03 -0.78 6.84
C TYR A 192 20.46 -1.66 8.02
N MET A 193 20.26 -1.21 9.26
CA MET A 193 20.60 -2.01 10.44
C MET A 193 19.84 -3.34 10.49
N ALA A 194 18.54 -3.35 10.20
CA ALA A 194 17.78 -4.60 10.07
C ALA A 194 18.33 -5.52 8.98
N ALA A 195 18.89 -4.97 7.89
CA ALA A 195 19.50 -5.76 6.83
C ALA A 195 20.82 -6.37 7.28
N ASP A 196 21.67 -5.60 7.98
CA ASP A 196 22.94 -6.07 8.50
C ASP A 196 22.74 -7.09 9.64
N TYR A 197 21.78 -6.90 10.55
CA TYR A 197 21.43 -7.87 11.61
C TYR A 197 20.87 -9.18 11.04
N LEU A 198 19.97 -9.14 10.05
CA LEU A 198 19.48 -10.35 9.38
C LEU A 198 20.61 -11.08 8.63
N THR A 199 21.51 -10.34 7.98
CA THR A 199 22.69 -10.91 7.30
C THR A 199 23.67 -11.55 8.29
N ALA A 200 23.90 -10.91 9.43
CA ALA A 200 24.77 -11.42 10.49
C ALA A 200 24.19 -12.67 11.17
N ALA A 201 22.89 -12.67 11.47
CA ALA A 201 22.18 -13.84 11.97
C ALA A 201 22.23 -15.00 10.98
N GLY A 202 22.01 -14.74 9.68
CA GLY A 202 22.19 -15.74 8.61
C GLY A 202 23.56 -16.41 8.67
N LYS A 203 24.63 -15.62 8.65
CA LYS A 203 26.01 -16.11 8.77
C LYS A 203 26.25 -16.94 10.03
N LYS A 204 25.78 -16.46 11.21
CA LYS A 204 25.90 -17.17 12.49
C LYS A 204 25.15 -18.52 12.49
N MET A 205 24.04 -18.60 11.77
CA MET A 205 23.17 -19.79 11.70
C MET A 205 23.48 -20.74 10.53
N GLY A 206 24.45 -20.40 9.66
CA GLY A 206 24.74 -21.19 8.46
C GLY A 206 23.65 -21.10 7.38
N VAL A 207 22.94 -19.97 7.30
CA VAL A 207 21.85 -19.69 6.35
C VAL A 207 22.31 -18.58 5.39
N ASP A 208 22.14 -18.77 4.08
CA ASP A 208 22.46 -17.73 3.08
C ASP A 208 21.34 -16.68 3.09
N VAL A 209 21.61 -15.53 3.72
CA VAL A 209 20.64 -14.42 3.83
C VAL A 209 21.07 -13.26 2.95
N LYS A 210 20.23 -12.90 1.97
CA LYS A 210 20.42 -11.72 1.11
C LYS A 210 19.32 -10.69 1.33
N VAL A 211 19.67 -9.43 1.54
CA VAL A 211 18.70 -8.38 1.90
C VAL A 211 18.73 -7.22 0.91
N GLU A 212 17.57 -6.77 0.44
CA GLU A 212 17.36 -5.51 -0.27
C GLU A 212 16.76 -4.46 0.70
N PRO A 213 17.55 -3.47 1.16
CA PRO A 213 17.03 -2.38 1.99
C PRO A 213 16.33 -1.35 1.09
N GLN A 214 15.10 -0.98 1.41
CA GLN A 214 14.31 0.01 0.65
C GLN A 214 14.30 1.38 1.35
N GLY A 215 15.50 1.90 1.63
CA GLY A 215 15.71 3.14 2.37
C GLY A 215 15.73 4.42 1.54
N SER A 216 16.34 5.46 2.12
CA SER A 216 16.49 6.81 1.54
C SER A 216 17.72 6.94 0.62
N THR A 217 18.67 6.01 0.72
CA THR A 217 19.79 5.83 -0.22
C THR A 217 19.38 4.85 -1.32
N ALA A 218 19.85 5.08 -2.56
CA ALA A 218 19.66 4.13 -3.64
C ALA A 218 20.35 2.79 -3.31
N THR A 219 19.62 1.70 -3.49
CA THR A 219 20.05 0.33 -3.26
C THR A 219 19.82 -0.51 -4.52
N GLU A 220 20.68 -1.49 -4.76
CA GLU A 220 20.47 -2.46 -5.83
C GLU A 220 19.36 -3.44 -5.43
N PRO A 221 18.33 -3.64 -6.29
CA PRO A 221 17.32 -4.65 -6.02
C PRO A 221 17.88 -6.07 -6.10
N LEU A 222 17.37 -6.98 -5.26
CA LEU A 222 17.63 -8.43 -5.36
C LEU A 222 17.38 -8.94 -6.78
N SER A 223 18.32 -9.73 -7.31
CA SER A 223 18.18 -10.26 -8.66
C SER A 223 17.01 -11.26 -8.75
N ALA A 224 16.44 -11.43 -9.95
CA ALA A 224 15.39 -12.42 -10.14
C ALA A 224 15.87 -13.85 -9.80
N ALA A 225 17.14 -14.16 -10.06
CA ALA A 225 17.75 -15.43 -9.73
C ALA A 225 17.87 -15.65 -8.21
N ASP A 226 18.23 -14.62 -7.44
CA ASP A 226 18.28 -14.71 -5.96
C ASP A 226 16.89 -14.96 -5.37
N ILE A 227 15.87 -14.30 -5.91
CA ILE A 227 14.49 -14.46 -5.45
C ILE A 227 13.94 -15.84 -5.87
N GLU A 228 14.23 -16.30 -7.09
CA GLU A 228 13.82 -17.63 -7.57
C GLU A 228 14.49 -18.75 -6.74
N ALA A 229 15.78 -18.61 -6.42
CA ALA A 229 16.55 -19.58 -5.64
C ALA A 229 16.30 -19.53 -4.11
N ALA A 230 15.52 -18.58 -3.60
CA ALA A 230 15.22 -18.48 -2.17
C ALA A 230 14.12 -19.43 -1.70
N ASP A 231 14.31 -20.09 -0.56
CA ASP A 231 13.34 -21.00 0.05
C ASP A 231 12.19 -20.25 0.74
N ALA A 232 12.47 -19.07 1.32
CA ALA A 232 11.49 -18.18 1.94
C ALA A 232 11.93 -16.70 1.89
N VAL A 233 11.01 -15.79 2.18
CA VAL A 233 11.25 -14.35 2.25
C VAL A 233 10.89 -13.75 3.61
N ILE A 234 11.70 -12.80 4.08
CA ILE A 234 11.42 -11.97 5.25
C ILE A 234 11.02 -10.57 4.80
N PHE A 235 9.85 -10.08 5.20
CA PHE A 235 9.46 -8.67 5.08
C PHE A 235 9.53 -8.02 6.46
N ALA A 236 10.62 -7.29 6.71
CA ALA A 236 10.85 -6.55 7.94
C ALA A 236 10.58 -5.06 7.68
N THR A 237 9.30 -4.66 7.64
CA THR A 237 8.87 -3.38 7.10
C THR A 237 7.78 -2.70 7.92
N ASP A 238 7.98 -1.43 8.23
CA ASP A 238 7.00 -0.55 8.87
C ASP A 238 6.24 0.33 7.84
N VAL A 239 6.56 0.17 6.55
CA VAL A 239 5.90 0.78 5.37
C VAL A 239 5.69 -0.26 4.28
N GLY A 240 4.88 0.04 3.26
CA GLY A 240 4.61 -0.89 2.16
C GLY A 240 5.86 -1.31 1.38
N VAL A 241 6.07 -2.61 1.21
CA VAL A 241 7.11 -3.23 0.38
C VAL A 241 6.95 -2.83 -1.09
N LYS A 242 7.96 -2.17 -1.69
CA LYS A 242 8.00 -1.90 -3.14
C LYS A 242 8.33 -3.20 -3.88
N GLY A 243 7.62 -3.48 -4.97
CA GLY A 243 7.88 -4.66 -5.80
C GLY A 243 7.56 -5.99 -5.11
N ARG A 244 6.64 -6.00 -4.13
CA ARG A 244 6.25 -7.19 -3.35
C ARG A 244 5.88 -8.39 -4.24
N GLU A 245 5.31 -8.12 -5.41
CA GLU A 245 4.91 -9.11 -6.41
C GLU A 245 6.07 -9.95 -6.96
N ARG A 246 7.32 -9.47 -6.87
CA ARG A 246 8.54 -10.23 -7.25
C ARG A 246 8.69 -11.51 -6.42
N PHE A 247 8.16 -11.53 -5.20
CA PHE A 247 8.30 -12.63 -4.24
C PHE A 247 7.08 -13.56 -4.20
N ALA A 248 6.15 -13.43 -5.14
CA ALA A 248 4.90 -14.20 -5.21
C ALA A 248 5.11 -15.71 -5.01
N GLY A 249 4.29 -16.33 -4.17
CA GLY A 249 4.32 -17.78 -3.90
C GLY A 249 5.40 -18.25 -2.90
N LYS A 250 6.39 -17.42 -2.56
CA LYS A 250 7.38 -17.76 -1.53
C LYS A 250 6.76 -17.75 -0.12
N PRO A 251 7.11 -18.67 0.78
CA PRO A 251 6.77 -18.59 2.21
C PRO A 251 7.27 -17.27 2.79
N VAL A 252 6.47 -16.61 3.64
CA VAL A 252 6.76 -15.24 4.10
C VAL A 252 6.59 -15.05 5.60
N ILE A 253 7.68 -14.65 6.24
CA ILE A 253 7.67 -14.07 7.60
C ILE A 253 7.59 -12.55 7.44
N GLU A 254 6.66 -11.91 8.13
CA GLU A 254 6.41 -10.47 8.01
C GLU A 254 6.26 -9.84 9.38
N SER A 255 6.98 -8.74 9.61
CA SER A 255 6.96 -8.00 10.86
C SER A 255 7.53 -6.60 10.65
N GLY A 256 7.53 -5.79 11.71
CA GLY A 256 8.17 -4.47 11.69
C GLY A 256 9.69 -4.54 11.69
N VAL A 257 10.34 -3.43 11.30
CA VAL A 257 11.81 -3.32 11.20
C VAL A 257 12.47 -3.55 12.55
N LYS A 258 11.84 -3.09 13.65
CA LYS A 258 12.30 -3.30 15.03
C LYS A 258 12.50 -4.78 15.38
N ARG A 259 11.66 -5.68 14.84
CA ARG A 259 11.80 -7.12 15.12
C ARG A 259 13.03 -7.73 14.45
N ALA A 260 13.36 -7.29 13.24
CA ALA A 260 14.57 -7.73 12.53
C ALA A 260 15.87 -7.17 13.14
N VAL A 261 15.77 -6.14 13.97
CA VAL A 261 16.88 -5.64 14.81
C VAL A 261 16.98 -6.45 16.11
N ASN A 262 15.86 -6.64 16.82
CA ASN A 262 15.87 -7.22 18.17
C ASN A 262 15.90 -8.75 18.21
N GLU A 263 15.28 -9.42 17.23
CA GLU A 263 15.13 -10.88 17.17
C GLU A 263 15.57 -11.48 15.80
N PRO A 264 16.70 -11.06 15.19
CA PRO A 264 17.06 -11.45 13.83
C PRO A 264 17.22 -12.97 13.66
N GLU A 265 17.86 -13.64 14.61
CA GLU A 265 18.06 -15.10 14.62
C GLU A 265 16.74 -15.88 14.65
N LYS A 266 15.73 -15.31 15.32
CA LYS A 266 14.38 -15.89 15.39
C LYS A 266 13.60 -15.65 14.10
N MET A 267 13.73 -14.48 13.47
CA MET A 267 13.12 -14.22 12.16
C MET A 267 13.74 -15.10 11.06
N VAL A 268 15.06 -15.34 11.12
CA VAL A 268 15.74 -16.28 10.21
C VAL A 268 15.31 -17.72 10.48
N SER A 269 15.21 -18.17 11.74
CA SER A 269 14.75 -19.53 12.05
C SER A 269 13.28 -19.77 11.68
N GLU A 270 12.40 -18.78 11.90
CA GLU A 270 11.01 -18.80 11.42
C GLU A 270 10.93 -18.89 9.90
N ALA A 271 11.80 -18.19 9.14
CA ALA A 271 11.83 -18.27 7.69
C ALA A 271 12.31 -19.63 7.19
N VAL A 272 13.33 -20.22 7.84
CA VAL A 272 13.81 -21.59 7.56
C VAL A 272 12.79 -22.66 7.94
N ALA A 273 11.96 -22.42 8.96
CA ALA A 273 10.83 -23.30 9.29
C ALA A 273 9.71 -23.17 8.26
N ALA A 274 9.32 -21.94 7.89
CA ALA A 274 8.29 -21.66 6.88
C ALA A 274 8.66 -22.18 5.47
N ALA A 275 9.96 -22.22 5.14
CA ALA A 275 10.47 -22.88 3.93
C ALA A 275 10.10 -24.38 3.84
N LYS A 276 10.02 -25.06 4.99
CA LYS A 276 9.78 -26.51 5.09
C LYS A 276 8.32 -26.87 5.37
N ASP A 277 7.49 -25.90 5.72
CA ASP A 277 6.06 -26.09 6.02
C ASP A 277 5.19 -25.91 4.76
N PRO A 278 4.48 -26.96 4.29
CA PRO A 278 3.54 -26.86 3.16
C PRO A 278 2.41 -25.86 3.40
N HIS A 279 2.06 -25.58 4.66
CA HIS A 279 0.96 -24.70 5.07
C HIS A 279 1.42 -23.29 5.47
N ALA A 280 2.72 -23.00 5.35
CA ALA A 280 3.25 -21.67 5.64
C ALA A 280 2.53 -20.58 4.83
N ARG A 281 2.26 -19.45 5.48
CA ARG A 281 1.72 -18.25 4.82
C ARG A 281 2.68 -17.83 3.70
N ARG A 282 2.17 -17.67 2.48
CA ARG A 282 2.95 -17.30 1.28
C ARG A 282 2.63 -15.88 0.82
N VAL A 283 3.57 -15.25 0.13
CA VAL A 283 3.31 -13.97 -0.55
C VAL A 283 2.19 -14.21 -1.57
N PRO A 284 1.08 -13.46 -1.51
CA PRO A 284 -0.04 -13.70 -2.41
C PRO A 284 0.40 -13.50 -3.86
N ALA A 285 0.32 -14.57 -4.65
CA ALA A 285 0.45 -14.46 -6.08
C ALA A 285 -0.73 -13.63 -6.60
N SER A 286 -0.45 -12.54 -7.32
CA SER A 286 -1.45 -11.97 -8.21
C SER A 286 -1.69 -12.98 -9.32
N HIS A 287 -2.72 -13.83 -9.17
CA HIS A 287 -3.16 -14.77 -10.19
C HIS A 287 -3.61 -14.02 -11.44
N SER A 288 -2.63 -13.78 -12.31
CA SER A 288 -2.79 -13.65 -13.74
C SER A 288 -2.06 -14.85 -14.33
N GLU A 289 -2.76 -15.98 -14.33
CA GLU A 289 -2.38 -17.16 -15.11
C GLU A 289 -2.45 -16.81 -16.61
N GLN A 290 -1.63 -17.38 -17.50
CA GLN A 290 -0.86 -18.62 -17.40
C GLN A 290 0.38 -18.58 -18.32
N GLN A 291 1.36 -19.46 -18.05
CA GLN A 291 2.42 -19.95 -18.95
C GLN A 291 3.15 -18.96 -19.90
N GLU A 292 4.46 -18.78 -19.68
CA GLU A 292 5.40 -18.98 -20.79
C GLU A 292 6.76 -19.52 -20.32
N SER A 293 7.44 -20.19 -21.25
CA SER A 293 8.67 -20.94 -21.06
C SER A 293 9.93 -20.07 -20.89
N LYS A 294 10.98 -20.69 -20.33
CA LYS A 294 12.38 -20.19 -20.29
C LYS A 294 12.74 -19.24 -21.44
N GLN A 295 12.87 -17.94 -21.15
CA GLN A 295 13.94 -17.13 -21.75
C GLN A 295 14.30 -15.88 -20.93
N THR A 296 15.56 -15.49 -21.07
CA THR A 296 16.25 -14.44 -20.31
C THR A 296 15.76 -13.03 -20.61
N GLY A 297 15.52 -12.25 -19.56
CA GLY A 297 15.62 -10.78 -19.57
C GLY A 297 14.71 -10.01 -20.52
N SER A 298 13.52 -9.61 -20.05
CA SER A 298 12.74 -8.55 -20.69
C SER A 298 12.16 -7.56 -19.68
N HIS A 299 12.26 -6.27 -20.00
CA HIS A 299 11.57 -5.20 -19.27
C HIS A 299 10.06 -5.46 -19.21
N THR A 300 9.40 -5.09 -18.10
CA THR A 300 7.94 -5.06 -17.99
C THR A 300 7.35 -4.29 -19.18
N GLY A 301 6.69 -4.99 -20.08
CA GLY A 301 6.13 -4.41 -21.30
C GLY A 301 5.15 -3.27 -21.01
N TRP A 302 5.13 -2.25 -21.86
CA TRP A 302 4.33 -1.04 -21.66
C TRP A 302 2.83 -1.33 -21.43
N GLY A 303 2.27 -2.35 -22.08
CA GLY A 303 0.90 -2.80 -21.82
C GLY A 303 0.65 -3.21 -20.36
N LYS A 304 1.56 -4.01 -19.77
CA LYS A 304 1.48 -4.42 -18.37
C LYS A 304 1.67 -3.23 -17.42
N ARG A 305 2.57 -2.30 -17.73
CA ARG A 305 2.75 -1.04 -16.97
C ARG A 305 1.49 -0.18 -16.96
N ILE A 306 0.86 0.00 -18.13
CA ILE A 306 -0.41 0.75 -18.27
C ILE A 306 -1.53 0.04 -17.51
N GLN A 307 -1.67 -1.28 -17.65
CA GLN A 307 -2.66 -2.07 -16.90
C GLN A 307 -2.48 -1.93 -15.39
N GLN A 308 -1.24 -2.02 -14.88
CA GLN A 308 -0.92 -1.81 -13.47
C GLN A 308 -1.32 -0.40 -13.03
N ALA A 309 -0.96 0.65 -13.79
CA ALA A 309 -1.33 2.02 -13.47
C ALA A 309 -2.85 2.25 -13.44
N LEU A 310 -3.60 1.67 -14.38
CA LEU A 310 -5.06 1.69 -14.37
C LEU A 310 -5.62 1.03 -13.10
N MET A 311 -5.12 -0.14 -12.73
CA MET A 311 -5.57 -0.87 -11.53
C MET A 311 -5.20 -0.15 -10.22
N THR A 312 -4.06 0.53 -10.18
CA THR A 312 -3.68 1.46 -9.10
C THR A 312 -4.71 2.60 -9.00
N GLY A 313 -5.01 3.24 -10.13
CA GLY A 313 -6.08 4.24 -10.25
C GLY A 313 -7.40 3.82 -9.61
N VAL A 314 -7.96 2.68 -10.04
CA VAL A 314 -9.22 2.16 -9.49
C VAL A 314 -9.11 1.89 -7.99
N SER A 315 -8.02 1.24 -7.55
CA SER A 315 -7.89 0.77 -6.17
C SER A 315 -7.79 1.91 -5.15
N TYR A 316 -7.08 3.00 -5.49
CA TYR A 316 -6.99 4.19 -4.64
C TYR A 316 -8.17 5.17 -4.79
N MET A 317 -8.96 5.06 -5.86
CA MET A 317 -10.23 5.79 -6.05
C MET A 317 -11.38 5.21 -5.19
N ILE A 318 -11.42 3.88 -5.01
CA ILE A 318 -12.50 3.18 -4.27
C ILE A 318 -12.81 3.78 -2.89
N PRO A 319 -11.85 4.14 -2.02
CA PRO A 319 -12.14 4.74 -0.71
C PRO A 319 -12.95 6.04 -0.78
N PHE A 320 -12.67 6.92 -1.75
CA PHE A 320 -13.42 8.16 -1.96
C PHE A 320 -14.87 7.88 -2.40
N VAL A 321 -15.03 6.92 -3.31
CA VAL A 321 -16.34 6.45 -3.79
C VAL A 321 -17.15 5.82 -2.66
N ALA A 322 -16.52 5.01 -1.82
CA ALA A 322 -17.15 4.36 -0.68
C ALA A 322 -17.60 5.37 0.37
N ALA A 323 -16.72 6.27 0.79
CA ALA A 323 -17.03 7.31 1.76
C ALA A 323 -18.11 8.29 1.24
N GLY A 324 -17.88 8.88 0.06
CA GLY A 324 -18.79 9.87 -0.53
C GLY A 324 -20.18 9.30 -0.79
N GLY A 325 -20.24 8.12 -1.43
CA GLY A 325 -21.50 7.47 -1.77
C GLY A 325 -22.30 6.99 -0.55
N LEU A 326 -21.62 6.50 0.51
CA LEU A 326 -22.29 6.12 1.76
C LEU A 326 -22.81 7.34 2.53
N LEU A 327 -22.04 8.44 2.57
CA LEU A 327 -22.46 9.68 3.22
C LEU A 327 -23.62 10.36 2.48
N ILE A 328 -23.63 10.37 1.14
CA ILE A 328 -24.80 10.80 0.34
C ILE A 328 -26.03 9.94 0.66
N ALA A 329 -25.86 8.62 0.75
CA ALA A 329 -26.95 7.70 1.08
C ALA A 329 -27.51 7.96 2.49
N LEU A 330 -26.64 8.06 3.51
CA LEU A 330 -27.05 8.41 4.87
C LEU A 330 -27.70 9.80 4.92
N GLY A 331 -27.23 10.75 4.10
CA GLY A 331 -27.90 12.01 3.86
C GLY A 331 -29.37 11.82 3.54
N PHE A 332 -29.68 11.04 2.49
CA PHE A 332 -31.07 10.74 2.11
C PHE A 332 -31.88 10.01 3.19
N LEU A 333 -31.24 9.16 4.00
CA LEU A 333 -31.89 8.45 5.10
C LEU A 333 -32.35 9.41 6.22
N PHE A 334 -31.53 10.42 6.54
CA PHE A 334 -31.84 11.37 7.63
C PHE A 334 -32.65 12.58 7.14
N GLY A 335 -32.31 13.14 5.98
CA GLY A 335 -32.88 14.38 5.46
C GLY A 335 -33.89 14.22 4.32
N GLY A 336 -34.24 13.00 3.92
CA GLY A 336 -35.11 12.77 2.77
C GLY A 336 -34.41 12.99 1.43
N TYR A 337 -35.11 12.75 0.32
CA TYR A 337 -34.55 12.89 -1.03
C TYR A 337 -34.41 14.35 -1.48
N GLU A 338 -35.14 15.26 -0.85
CA GLU A 338 -35.22 16.69 -1.17
C GLU A 338 -33.86 17.40 -1.00
N ILE A 339 -32.99 16.91 -0.12
CA ILE A 339 -31.62 17.42 0.04
C ILE A 339 -30.77 17.29 -1.24
N ALA A 340 -31.19 16.46 -2.21
CA ALA A 340 -30.58 16.45 -3.54
C ALA A 340 -30.68 17.81 -4.25
N GLN A 341 -31.65 18.65 -3.88
CA GLN A 341 -31.92 19.96 -4.45
C GLN A 341 -31.35 21.09 -3.58
N ASN A 342 -31.54 21.03 -2.25
CA ASN A 342 -31.21 22.13 -1.33
C ASN A 342 -30.22 21.76 -0.20
N GLY A 343 -29.71 20.53 -0.15
CA GLY A 343 -28.84 20.06 0.94
C GLY A 343 -27.54 20.85 1.08
N MET A 344 -26.95 21.30 -0.04
CA MET A 344 -25.76 22.17 -0.01
C MET A 344 -26.07 23.56 0.55
N ASP A 345 -27.22 24.14 0.21
CA ASP A 345 -27.67 25.45 0.70
C ASP A 345 -27.93 25.40 2.22
N ILE A 346 -28.67 24.38 2.66
CA ILE A 346 -28.90 24.09 4.09
C ILE A 346 -27.57 23.88 4.84
N ALA A 347 -26.63 23.12 4.27
CA ALA A 347 -25.33 22.87 4.91
C ALA A 347 -24.44 24.12 5.06
N LEU A 348 -24.66 25.15 4.23
CA LEU A 348 -23.89 26.41 4.24
C LEU A 348 -24.57 27.52 5.07
N HIS A 349 -25.90 27.50 5.18
CA HIS A 349 -26.68 28.60 5.75
C HIS A 349 -27.46 28.27 7.04
N ASN A 350 -27.55 27.00 7.42
CA ASN A 350 -28.12 26.56 8.70
C ASN A 350 -27.05 26.11 9.71
N THR A 351 -27.44 26.04 10.98
CA THR A 351 -26.62 25.47 12.06
C THR A 351 -27.52 24.74 13.07
N LEU A 352 -26.95 24.06 14.07
CA LEU A 352 -27.74 23.49 15.17
C LEU A 352 -28.52 24.56 15.98
N GLY A 353 -28.11 25.84 15.93
CA GLY A 353 -28.84 26.97 16.52
C GLY A 353 -29.80 27.69 15.55
N ASN A 354 -29.75 27.36 14.26
CA ASN A 354 -30.62 27.91 13.20
C ASN A 354 -31.00 26.77 12.25
N LEU A 355 -31.94 25.92 12.67
CA LEU A 355 -32.31 24.73 11.91
C LEU A 355 -33.14 25.08 10.66
N PRO A 356 -33.04 24.28 9.58
CA PRO A 356 -33.85 24.46 8.37
C PRO A 356 -35.31 24.11 8.62
N ILE A 357 -36.18 24.50 7.68
CA ILE A 357 -37.53 23.94 7.58
C ILE A 357 -37.39 22.42 7.33
N PRO A 358 -38.10 21.55 8.06
CA PRO A 358 -38.03 20.11 7.81
C PRO A 358 -38.43 19.76 6.37
N THR A 359 -37.64 18.90 5.72
CA THR A 359 -38.06 18.26 4.47
C THR A 359 -39.20 17.26 4.74
N ALA A 360 -40.04 17.00 3.74
CA ALA A 360 -41.23 16.16 3.93
C ALA A 360 -40.86 14.70 4.25
N HIS A 361 -39.70 14.23 3.79
CA HIS A 361 -39.17 12.89 4.06
C HIS A 361 -38.02 12.87 5.10
N ALA A 362 -37.84 13.94 5.88
CA ALA A 362 -36.91 13.93 7.01
C ALA A 362 -37.25 12.81 8.00
N LEU A 363 -36.24 12.18 8.59
CA LEU A 363 -36.45 11.12 9.58
C LEU A 363 -37.22 11.68 10.79
N GLY A 364 -38.43 11.15 11.02
CA GLY A 364 -39.35 11.65 12.04
C GLY A 364 -39.88 13.07 11.80
N GLY A 365 -39.84 13.59 10.57
CA GLY A 365 -40.26 14.96 10.23
C GLY A 365 -39.40 16.06 10.89
N SER A 366 -38.18 15.73 11.29
CA SER A 366 -37.34 16.59 12.13
C SER A 366 -36.49 17.59 11.34
N ALA A 367 -36.52 18.86 11.75
CA ALA A 367 -35.60 19.91 11.29
C ALA A 367 -34.13 19.55 11.57
N THR A 368 -33.87 18.93 12.72
CA THR A 368 -32.52 18.45 13.10
C THR A 368 -32.04 17.33 12.18
N MET A 369 -32.92 16.38 11.84
CA MET A 369 -32.57 15.28 10.91
C MET A 369 -32.42 15.79 9.47
N THR A 370 -33.18 16.81 9.08
CA THR A 370 -32.97 17.54 7.81
C THR A 370 -31.57 18.15 7.76
N TYR A 371 -31.15 18.86 8.81
CA TYR A 371 -29.82 19.46 8.90
C TYR A 371 -28.69 18.41 8.93
N ILE A 372 -28.82 17.35 9.73
CA ILE A 372 -27.85 16.25 9.77
C ILE A 372 -27.75 15.58 8.39
N GLY A 373 -28.88 15.32 7.73
CA GLY A 373 -28.92 14.76 6.38
C GLY A 373 -28.24 15.66 5.36
N ALA A 374 -28.48 16.98 5.41
CA ALA A 374 -27.83 17.97 4.56
C ALA A 374 -26.29 18.01 4.77
N ILE A 375 -25.81 17.96 6.01
CA ILE A 375 -24.37 17.91 6.31
C ILE A 375 -23.73 16.61 5.79
N LEU A 376 -24.35 15.45 6.04
CA LEU A 376 -23.89 14.17 5.53
C LEU A 376 -23.84 14.16 4.00
N PHE A 377 -24.87 14.70 3.36
CA PHE A 377 -24.93 14.85 1.90
C PHE A 377 -23.83 15.78 1.37
N ALA A 378 -23.58 16.92 2.01
CA ALA A 378 -22.55 17.88 1.61
C ALA A 378 -21.13 17.33 1.74
N VAL A 379 -20.79 16.69 2.87
CA VAL A 379 -19.50 16.01 3.05
C VAL A 379 -19.38 14.83 2.07
N GLY A 380 -20.48 14.12 1.81
CA GLY A 380 -20.54 13.05 0.82
C GLY A 380 -20.27 13.54 -0.60
N GLN A 381 -20.88 14.66 -1.01
CA GLN A 381 -20.59 15.31 -2.30
C GLN A 381 -19.14 15.78 -2.40
N ALA A 382 -18.59 16.38 -1.34
CA ALA A 382 -17.19 16.81 -1.32
C ALA A 382 -16.24 15.61 -1.54
N ALA A 383 -16.44 14.49 -0.83
CA ALA A 383 -15.67 13.26 -1.05
C ALA A 383 -15.89 12.67 -2.45
N PHE A 384 -17.12 12.71 -2.97
CA PHE A 384 -17.44 12.22 -4.32
C PHE A 384 -16.84 13.10 -5.43
N SER A 385 -16.61 14.40 -5.20
CA SER A 385 -15.94 15.29 -6.16
C SER A 385 -14.49 14.87 -6.47
N PHE A 386 -13.83 14.18 -5.54
CA PHE A 386 -12.50 13.60 -5.74
C PHE A 386 -12.50 12.33 -6.59
N LEU A 387 -13.64 11.80 -7.03
CA LEU A 387 -13.76 10.60 -7.87
C LEU A 387 -12.86 10.66 -9.12
N LEU A 388 -13.03 11.69 -9.95
CA LEU A 388 -12.25 11.84 -11.19
C LEU A 388 -10.79 12.28 -10.94
N PRO A 389 -10.49 13.26 -10.06
CA PRO A 389 -9.12 13.61 -9.68
C PRO A 389 -8.33 12.45 -9.09
N ALA A 390 -8.91 11.67 -8.17
CA ALA A 390 -8.21 10.53 -7.54
C ALA A 390 -7.93 9.43 -8.57
N LEU A 391 -8.92 9.06 -9.40
CA LEU A 391 -8.71 8.08 -10.47
C LEU A 391 -7.53 8.48 -11.37
N ALA A 392 -7.56 9.70 -11.91
CA ALA A 392 -6.52 10.20 -12.80
C ALA A 392 -5.16 10.36 -12.10
N GLY A 393 -5.15 10.88 -10.87
CA GLY A 393 -3.97 11.08 -10.05
C GLY A 393 -3.25 9.78 -9.69
N TYR A 394 -3.99 8.74 -9.32
CA TYR A 394 -3.42 7.43 -8.99
C TYR A 394 -3.06 6.59 -10.23
N ILE A 395 -3.66 6.85 -11.40
CA ILE A 395 -3.10 6.40 -12.70
C ILE A 395 -1.76 7.08 -12.96
N GLY A 396 -1.67 8.40 -12.77
CA GLY A 396 -0.44 9.16 -12.90
C GLY A 396 0.67 8.64 -11.99
N PHE A 397 0.34 8.40 -10.72
CA PHE A 397 1.20 7.75 -9.73
C PHE A 397 1.65 6.35 -10.18
N GLY A 398 0.74 5.51 -10.67
CA GLY A 398 1.07 4.17 -11.16
C GLY A 398 1.99 4.16 -12.39
N LEU A 399 2.09 5.27 -13.14
CA LEU A 399 3.03 5.42 -14.25
C LEU A 399 4.37 6.05 -13.85
N ALA A 400 4.38 7.02 -12.94
CA ALA A 400 5.52 7.91 -12.70
C ALA A 400 5.87 8.13 -11.22
N ASP A 401 5.35 7.32 -10.29
CA ASP A 401 5.44 7.47 -8.84
C ASP A 401 4.95 8.86 -8.37
N ARG A 402 5.47 9.38 -7.25
CA ARG A 402 5.08 10.68 -6.67
C ARG A 402 5.04 11.84 -7.70
N PRO A 403 6.01 11.98 -8.63
CA PRO A 403 5.93 12.98 -9.72
C PRO A 403 4.65 12.95 -10.56
N GLY A 404 4.01 11.79 -10.73
CA GLY A 404 2.79 11.65 -11.53
C GLY A 404 1.50 12.12 -10.84
N ILE A 405 1.54 12.36 -9.52
CA ILE A 405 0.35 12.68 -8.72
C ILE A 405 -0.28 14.00 -9.19
N ALA A 406 0.44 15.12 -9.11
CA ALA A 406 -0.15 16.43 -9.41
C ALA A 406 -0.63 16.56 -10.87
N PRO A 407 0.16 16.17 -11.91
CA PRO A 407 -0.32 16.19 -13.29
C PRO A 407 -1.56 15.33 -13.54
N GLY A 408 -1.64 14.14 -12.91
CA GLY A 408 -2.81 13.27 -12.99
C GLY A 408 -4.04 13.86 -12.28
N PHE A 409 -3.89 14.34 -11.04
CA PHE A 409 -4.98 14.95 -10.27
C PHE A 409 -5.57 16.17 -10.99
N VAL A 410 -4.71 17.06 -11.53
CA VAL A 410 -5.16 18.24 -12.29
C VAL A 410 -5.88 17.81 -13.57
N ALA A 411 -5.33 16.86 -14.34
CA ALA A 411 -5.99 16.37 -15.55
C ALA A 411 -7.36 15.71 -15.26
N GLY A 412 -7.49 14.99 -14.13
CA GLY A 412 -8.76 14.42 -13.67
C GLY A 412 -9.79 15.47 -13.21
N ALA A 413 -9.33 16.55 -12.55
CA ALA A 413 -10.19 17.69 -12.23
C ALA A 413 -10.70 18.40 -13.50
N VAL A 414 -9.80 18.63 -14.47
CA VAL A 414 -10.17 19.19 -15.79
C VAL A 414 -11.13 18.26 -16.54
N ALA A 415 -10.99 16.94 -16.43
CA ALA A 415 -11.96 16.00 -17.01
C ALA A 415 -13.38 16.15 -16.45
N GLY A 416 -13.52 16.48 -15.17
CA GLY A 416 -14.79 16.86 -14.56
C GLY A 416 -15.34 18.17 -15.13
N VAL A 417 -14.55 19.25 -15.07
CA VAL A 417 -14.96 20.59 -15.52
C VAL A 417 -15.32 20.65 -17.01
N THR A 418 -14.60 19.91 -17.86
CA THR A 418 -14.85 19.86 -19.32
C THR A 418 -16.02 18.97 -19.73
N GLY A 419 -16.63 18.22 -18.79
CA GLY A 419 -17.64 17.21 -19.11
C GLY A 419 -17.08 15.94 -19.77
N ALA A 420 -15.75 15.80 -19.88
CA ALA A 420 -15.10 14.60 -20.40
C ALA A 420 -15.32 13.37 -19.49
N GLY A 421 -15.65 13.59 -18.22
CA GLY A 421 -16.08 12.55 -17.28
C GLY A 421 -15.00 11.50 -17.03
N PHE A 422 -15.42 10.25 -16.84
CA PHE A 422 -14.51 9.17 -16.46
C PHE A 422 -13.54 8.77 -17.57
N ILE A 423 -13.97 8.81 -18.84
CA ILE A 423 -13.10 8.57 -19.99
C ILE A 423 -12.02 9.68 -20.03
N GLY A 424 -12.43 10.92 -19.79
CA GLY A 424 -11.53 12.05 -19.58
C GLY A 424 -10.54 11.84 -18.44
N ALA A 425 -10.97 11.30 -17.30
CA ALA A 425 -10.09 11.05 -16.15
C ALA A 425 -9.09 9.92 -16.42
N ILE A 426 -9.48 8.85 -17.11
CA ILE A 426 -8.56 7.78 -17.51
C ILE A 426 -7.51 8.31 -18.51
N VAL A 427 -7.95 8.99 -19.57
CA VAL A 427 -7.05 9.55 -20.59
C VAL A 427 -6.16 10.63 -19.99
N GLY A 428 -6.71 11.53 -19.16
CA GLY A 428 -5.99 12.59 -18.47
C GLY A 428 -4.98 12.05 -17.46
N GLY A 429 -5.31 11.00 -16.72
CA GLY A 429 -4.39 10.32 -15.80
C GLY A 429 -3.23 9.63 -16.52
N LEU A 430 -3.51 8.95 -17.63
CA LEU A 430 -2.47 8.37 -18.49
C LEU A 430 -1.58 9.47 -19.09
N LEU A 431 -2.16 10.57 -19.57
CA LEU A 431 -1.43 11.72 -20.11
C LEU A 431 -0.54 12.38 -19.04
N GLY A 432 -1.10 12.70 -17.87
CA GLY A 432 -0.35 13.29 -16.75
C GLY A 432 0.78 12.39 -16.27
N GLY A 433 0.52 11.07 -16.16
CA GLY A 433 1.54 10.07 -15.83
C GLY A 433 2.63 9.94 -16.90
N LEU A 434 2.28 9.93 -18.19
CA LEU A 434 3.26 9.86 -19.28
C LEU A 434 4.12 11.14 -19.36
N VAL A 435 3.52 12.32 -19.18
CA VAL A 435 4.25 13.58 -19.13
C VAL A 435 5.20 13.62 -17.93
N ALA A 436 4.73 13.26 -16.74
CA ALA A 436 5.60 13.17 -15.55
C ALA A 436 6.73 12.15 -15.74
N TYR A 437 6.43 10.99 -16.32
CA TYR A 437 7.41 9.95 -16.63
C TYR A 437 8.44 10.37 -17.68
N TRP A 438 8.06 11.23 -18.63
CA TRP A 438 9.01 11.82 -19.57
C TRP A 438 9.99 12.75 -18.85
N PHE A 439 9.51 13.61 -17.94
CA PHE A 439 10.39 14.46 -17.14
C PHE A 439 11.34 13.68 -16.21
N THR A 440 10.93 12.53 -15.64
CA THR A 440 11.84 11.73 -14.80
C THR A 440 12.95 11.03 -15.58
N ARG A 441 12.87 10.98 -16.91
CA ARG A 441 13.97 10.52 -17.80
C ARG A 441 14.98 11.61 -18.16
N ILE A 442 14.68 12.88 -17.86
CA ILE A 442 15.63 13.99 -18.08
C ILE A 442 16.69 13.92 -16.97
N ASN A 443 17.97 14.08 -17.32
CA ASN A 443 19.06 14.14 -16.35
C ASN A 443 19.46 15.62 -16.08
N PRO A 444 18.86 16.29 -15.09
CA PRO A 444 19.12 17.69 -14.80
C PRO A 444 20.50 17.91 -14.14
N PRO A 445 21.06 19.12 -14.21
CA PRO A 445 22.22 19.51 -13.40
C PRO A 445 21.92 19.37 -11.90
N ARG A 446 22.96 19.13 -11.09
CA ARG A 446 22.84 18.71 -9.67
C ARG A 446 21.91 19.60 -8.83
N TRP A 447 21.98 20.92 -9.02
CA TRP A 447 21.17 21.93 -8.31
C TRP A 447 19.66 21.86 -8.62
N LEU A 448 19.28 21.41 -9.83
CA LEU A 448 17.89 21.36 -10.29
C LEU A 448 17.21 20.03 -9.93
N ARG A 449 17.99 19.01 -9.55
CA ARG A 449 17.51 17.63 -9.37
C ARG A 449 16.47 17.46 -8.26
N GLY A 450 16.60 18.20 -7.15
CA GLY A 450 15.59 18.24 -6.09
C GLY A 450 14.32 18.99 -6.50
N LEU A 451 14.46 20.05 -7.30
CA LEU A 451 13.34 20.89 -7.76
C LEU A 451 12.45 20.18 -8.79
N MET A 452 12.97 19.18 -9.51
CA MET A 452 12.24 18.40 -10.51
C MET A 452 10.94 17.78 -9.96
N PRO A 453 10.96 16.83 -9.00
CA PRO A 453 9.75 16.19 -8.48
C PRO A 453 8.89 17.11 -7.61
N VAL A 454 9.46 18.18 -7.02
CA VAL A 454 8.77 19.04 -6.05
C VAL A 454 8.01 20.20 -6.71
N VAL A 455 8.59 20.83 -7.73
CA VAL A 455 8.01 22.04 -8.37
C VAL A 455 7.85 21.88 -9.88
N ILE A 456 8.89 21.44 -10.59
CA ILE A 456 8.91 21.49 -12.06
C ILE A 456 7.91 20.50 -12.67
N ILE A 457 7.93 19.24 -12.24
CA ILE A 457 7.01 18.22 -12.75
C ILE A 457 5.57 18.52 -12.30
N PRO A 458 5.27 18.88 -11.03
CA PRO A 458 3.94 19.33 -10.64
C PRO A 458 3.43 20.53 -11.45
N LEU A 459 4.25 21.57 -11.68
CA LEU A 459 3.83 22.76 -12.41
C LEU A 459 3.69 22.50 -13.91
N ILE A 460 4.78 22.12 -14.58
CA ILE A 460 4.82 22.00 -16.04
C ILE A 460 4.05 20.76 -16.50
N GLY A 461 4.12 19.65 -15.76
CA GLY A 461 3.36 18.45 -16.06
C GLY A 461 1.85 18.70 -15.97
N SER A 462 1.38 19.43 -14.96
CA SER A 462 -0.05 19.81 -14.84
C SER A 462 -0.46 20.81 -15.92
N LEU A 463 0.39 21.78 -16.26
CA LEU A 463 0.12 22.72 -17.35
C LEU A 463 -0.01 22.01 -18.71
N ILE A 464 0.88 21.06 -19.01
CA ILE A 464 0.82 20.28 -20.26
C ILE A 464 -0.41 19.36 -20.25
N ALA A 465 -0.59 18.55 -19.22
CA ALA A 465 -1.69 17.56 -19.18
C ALA A 465 -3.07 18.23 -19.10
N GLY A 466 -3.24 19.20 -18.19
CA GLY A 466 -4.47 19.98 -18.05
C GLY A 466 -4.73 20.90 -19.25
N GLY A 467 -3.69 21.52 -19.80
CA GLY A 467 -3.78 22.37 -21.00
C GLY A 467 -4.21 21.59 -22.25
N LEU A 468 -3.63 20.42 -22.50
CA LEU A 468 -4.05 19.52 -23.58
C LEU A 468 -5.48 18.99 -23.37
N MET A 469 -5.87 18.73 -22.11
CA MET A 469 -7.26 18.38 -21.78
C MET A 469 -8.23 19.53 -22.07
N TYR A 470 -7.88 20.80 -21.81
CA TYR A 470 -8.75 21.93 -22.17
C TYR A 470 -8.78 22.22 -23.68
N VAL A 471 -7.62 22.27 -24.34
CA VAL A 471 -7.48 22.78 -25.72
C VAL A 471 -7.82 21.73 -26.77
N VAL A 472 -7.48 20.45 -26.53
CA VAL A 472 -7.53 19.40 -27.57
C VAL A 472 -8.49 18.27 -27.20
N LEU A 473 -8.32 17.66 -26.03
CA LEU A 473 -8.95 16.36 -25.72
C LEU A 473 -10.33 16.47 -25.07
N GLY A 474 -10.60 17.52 -24.29
CA GLY A 474 -11.79 17.63 -23.46
C GLY A 474 -13.08 17.63 -24.26
N ARG A 475 -13.17 18.40 -25.36
CA ARG A 475 -14.36 18.45 -26.22
C ARG A 475 -14.67 17.09 -26.90
N PRO A 476 -13.71 16.43 -27.59
CA PRO A 476 -13.93 15.07 -28.12
C PRO A 476 -14.33 14.05 -27.04
N LEU A 477 -13.68 14.07 -25.87
CA LEU A 477 -13.96 13.12 -24.80
C LEU A 477 -15.31 13.40 -24.13
N ALA A 478 -15.74 14.66 -24.01
CA ALA A 478 -17.08 15.03 -23.56
C ALA A 478 -18.15 14.59 -24.56
N ALA A 479 -17.91 14.74 -25.87
CA ALA A 479 -18.82 14.23 -26.90
C ALA A 479 -18.98 12.70 -26.82
N LEU A 480 -17.88 11.97 -26.60
CA LEU A 480 -17.88 10.52 -26.40
C LEU A 480 -18.63 10.11 -25.12
N THR A 481 -18.36 10.78 -24.00
CA THR A 481 -19.06 10.56 -22.72
C THR A 481 -20.55 10.86 -22.83
N ASN A 482 -20.96 11.92 -23.54
CA ASN A 482 -22.36 12.23 -23.79
C ASN A 482 -23.03 11.20 -24.70
N ALA A 483 -22.36 10.74 -25.76
CA ALA A 483 -22.87 9.66 -26.61
C ALA A 483 -23.08 8.36 -25.83
N LEU A 484 -22.15 7.99 -24.95
CA LEU A 484 -22.26 6.84 -24.05
C LEU A 484 -23.44 7.00 -23.07
N ASN A 485 -23.60 8.16 -22.44
CA ASN A 485 -24.71 8.42 -21.50
C ASN A 485 -26.07 8.42 -22.19
N ASN A 486 -26.17 8.98 -23.41
CA ASN A 486 -27.38 8.93 -24.21
C ASN A 486 -27.73 7.49 -24.61
N TRP A 487 -26.73 6.69 -24.99
CA TRP A 487 -26.91 5.27 -25.26
C TRP A 487 -27.44 4.56 -24.01
N LEU A 488 -26.73 4.62 -22.87
CA LEU A 488 -27.13 4.02 -21.59
C LEU A 488 -28.54 4.46 -21.14
N GLY A 489 -28.87 5.75 -21.27
CA GLY A 489 -30.19 6.30 -20.93
C GLY A 489 -31.32 5.80 -21.84
N SER A 490 -31.02 5.53 -23.11
CA SER A 490 -31.98 4.99 -24.09
C SER A 490 -32.22 3.47 -23.98
N MET A 491 -31.41 2.75 -23.18
CA MET A 491 -31.47 1.29 -23.09
C MET A 491 -32.78 0.79 -22.47
N SER A 492 -33.46 -0.08 -23.22
CA SER A 492 -34.70 -0.72 -22.84
C SER A 492 -34.79 -2.14 -23.43
N GLY A 493 -35.63 -2.99 -22.84
CA GLY A 493 -35.82 -4.37 -23.29
C GLY A 493 -34.50 -5.15 -23.38
N ALA A 494 -34.26 -5.79 -24.52
CA ALA A 494 -33.15 -6.72 -24.71
C ALA A 494 -31.74 -6.11 -24.51
N SER A 495 -31.51 -4.85 -24.89
CA SER A 495 -30.17 -4.25 -24.76
C SER A 495 -29.78 -4.08 -23.29
N ALA A 496 -30.70 -3.68 -22.43
CA ALA A 496 -30.51 -3.58 -20.99
C ALA A 496 -30.15 -4.96 -20.38
N VAL A 497 -30.84 -6.02 -20.81
CA VAL A 497 -30.57 -7.40 -20.36
C VAL A 497 -29.17 -7.86 -20.78
N ILE A 498 -28.79 -7.63 -22.04
CA ILE A 498 -27.46 -8.03 -22.57
C ILE A 498 -26.33 -7.32 -21.81
N LEU A 499 -26.45 -6.01 -21.55
CA LEU A 499 -25.46 -5.30 -20.73
C LEU A 499 -25.42 -5.84 -19.29
N GLY A 500 -26.58 -6.18 -18.71
CA GLY A 500 -26.69 -6.84 -17.42
C GLY A 500 -25.93 -8.17 -17.38
N ILE A 501 -26.08 -9.01 -18.41
CA ILE A 501 -25.35 -10.27 -18.55
C ILE A 501 -23.83 -10.01 -18.58
N ILE A 502 -23.36 -9.08 -19.41
CA ILE A 502 -21.93 -8.77 -19.56
C ILE A 502 -21.33 -8.30 -18.23
N LEU A 503 -21.98 -7.32 -17.57
CA LEU A 503 -21.54 -6.82 -16.27
C LEU A 503 -21.55 -7.91 -15.20
N GLY A 504 -22.57 -8.77 -15.20
CA GLY A 504 -22.71 -9.90 -14.28
C GLY A 504 -21.60 -10.94 -14.46
N LEU A 505 -21.25 -11.27 -15.70
CA LEU A 505 -20.11 -12.14 -16.02
C LEU A 505 -18.80 -11.52 -15.54
N MET A 506 -18.54 -10.25 -15.84
CA MET A 506 -17.30 -9.56 -15.46
C MET A 506 -17.12 -9.51 -13.94
N MET A 507 -18.17 -9.18 -13.18
CA MET A 507 -18.11 -9.11 -11.71
C MET A 507 -17.78 -10.44 -11.04
N CYS A 508 -18.14 -11.56 -11.67
CA CYS A 508 -17.94 -12.90 -11.09
C CYS A 508 -16.75 -13.67 -11.70
N PHE A 509 -16.04 -13.10 -12.67
CA PHE A 509 -14.95 -13.78 -13.38
C PHE A 509 -13.70 -14.02 -12.51
N ASP A 510 -13.20 -12.97 -11.85
CA ASP A 510 -11.95 -12.99 -11.07
C ASP A 510 -12.11 -12.50 -9.62
N LEU A 511 -13.35 -12.45 -9.12
CA LEU A 511 -13.70 -12.33 -7.69
C LEU A 511 -13.08 -11.11 -6.94
N GLY A 512 -12.79 -10.03 -7.67
CA GLY A 512 -12.11 -8.82 -7.17
C GLY A 512 -10.83 -8.47 -7.94
N GLY A 513 -10.47 -9.28 -8.94
CA GLY A 513 -9.38 -9.02 -9.88
C GLY A 513 -9.67 -7.91 -10.91
N PRO A 514 -8.81 -7.77 -11.94
CA PRO A 514 -8.89 -6.68 -12.92
C PRO A 514 -10.20 -6.56 -13.70
N ILE A 515 -10.87 -7.67 -14.02
CA ILE A 515 -12.11 -7.68 -14.83
C ILE A 515 -13.31 -7.26 -13.97
N ASN A 516 -13.42 -7.77 -12.74
CA ASN A 516 -14.36 -7.26 -11.74
C ASN A 516 -14.12 -5.76 -11.50
N LYS A 517 -12.87 -5.35 -11.24
CA LYS A 517 -12.52 -3.94 -11.04
C LYS A 517 -12.82 -3.06 -12.26
N ALA A 518 -12.72 -3.57 -13.48
CA ALA A 518 -13.09 -2.83 -14.69
C ALA A 518 -14.62 -2.61 -14.79
N ALA A 519 -15.43 -3.64 -14.53
CA ALA A 519 -16.89 -3.49 -14.47
C ALA A 519 -17.31 -2.56 -13.32
N TYR A 520 -16.64 -2.66 -12.17
CA TYR A 520 -16.88 -1.80 -11.02
C TYR A 520 -16.49 -0.35 -11.28
N LEU A 521 -15.35 -0.09 -11.92
CA LEU A 521 -14.94 1.24 -12.37
C LEU A 521 -15.97 1.84 -13.34
N PHE A 522 -16.39 1.06 -14.34
CA PHE A 522 -17.40 1.49 -15.30
C PHE A 522 -18.71 1.90 -14.60
N ALA A 523 -19.22 1.09 -13.67
CA ALA A 523 -20.45 1.39 -12.96
C ALA A 523 -20.32 2.61 -12.04
N THR A 524 -19.29 2.65 -11.19
CA THR A 524 -19.11 3.72 -10.20
C THR A 524 -18.83 5.07 -10.82
N THR A 525 -18.06 5.12 -11.90
CA THR A 525 -17.72 6.39 -12.54
C THR A 525 -18.84 6.96 -13.41
N ASN A 526 -19.76 6.11 -13.91
CA ASN A 526 -21.00 6.56 -14.55
C ASN A 526 -22.03 7.14 -13.56
N LEU A 527 -21.91 6.90 -12.25
CA LEU A 527 -22.72 7.61 -11.24
C LEU A 527 -22.50 9.13 -11.27
N ALA A 528 -21.36 9.61 -11.75
CA ALA A 528 -21.08 11.05 -11.87
C ALA A 528 -22.00 11.78 -12.87
N VAL A 529 -22.74 11.05 -13.72
CA VAL A 529 -23.66 11.63 -14.74
C VAL A 529 -25.12 11.19 -14.51
N THR A 530 -25.42 10.63 -13.33
CA THR A 530 -26.76 10.49 -12.68
C THR A 530 -28.00 10.22 -13.56
N ASN A 531 -27.88 9.48 -14.67
CA ASN A 531 -29.02 9.05 -15.48
C ASN A 531 -29.53 7.65 -15.08
N ILE A 532 -30.79 7.36 -15.42
CA ILE A 532 -31.47 6.10 -15.05
C ILE A 532 -30.69 4.85 -15.54
N GLY A 533 -30.07 4.91 -16.73
CA GLY A 533 -29.24 3.83 -17.26
C GLY A 533 -28.03 3.55 -16.37
N SER A 534 -27.29 4.60 -16.00
CA SER A 534 -26.13 4.51 -15.09
C SER A 534 -26.49 3.98 -13.71
N LEU A 535 -27.62 4.40 -13.13
CA LEU A 535 -28.09 3.88 -11.84
C LEU A 535 -28.46 2.39 -11.91
N LYS A 536 -29.06 1.94 -13.02
CA LYS A 536 -29.33 0.51 -13.28
C LYS A 536 -28.04 -0.30 -13.44
N VAL A 537 -27.06 0.23 -14.18
CA VAL A 537 -25.72 -0.37 -14.31
C VAL A 537 -25.06 -0.56 -12.95
N MET A 538 -25.15 0.43 -12.05
CA MET A 538 -24.65 0.32 -10.68
C MET A 538 -25.37 -0.78 -9.89
N ALA A 539 -26.70 -0.85 -9.97
CA ALA A 539 -27.47 -1.92 -9.32
C ALA A 539 -27.15 -3.32 -9.88
N ALA A 540 -26.94 -3.45 -11.20
CA ALA A 540 -26.58 -4.73 -11.82
C ALA A 540 -25.19 -5.22 -11.37
N VAL A 541 -24.20 -4.32 -11.38
CA VAL A 541 -22.85 -4.59 -10.87
C VAL A 541 -22.90 -4.96 -9.38
N MET A 542 -23.58 -4.15 -8.55
CA MET A 542 -23.70 -4.42 -7.11
C MET A 542 -24.43 -5.71 -6.79
N ALA A 543 -25.51 -6.04 -7.50
CA ALA A 543 -26.21 -7.30 -7.29
C ALA A 543 -25.31 -8.49 -7.66
N ALA A 544 -24.61 -8.43 -8.80
CA ALA A 544 -23.79 -9.53 -9.28
C ALA A 544 -22.60 -9.85 -8.35
N GLY A 545 -21.88 -8.85 -7.85
CA GLY A 545 -20.74 -9.10 -6.95
C GLY A 545 -21.12 -9.64 -5.56
N MET A 546 -22.41 -9.61 -5.17
CA MET A 546 -22.89 -10.31 -3.96
C MET A 546 -22.99 -11.82 -4.18
N VAL A 547 -23.22 -12.26 -5.42
CA VAL A 547 -23.52 -13.66 -5.76
C VAL A 547 -22.39 -14.63 -5.35
N PRO A 548 -21.10 -14.39 -5.64
CA PRO A 548 -20.07 -15.41 -5.40
C PRO A 548 -19.95 -15.87 -3.94
N PRO A 549 -19.71 -14.99 -2.95
CA PRO A 549 -19.66 -15.39 -1.54
C PRO A 549 -20.99 -15.95 -1.03
N LEU A 550 -22.15 -15.37 -1.40
CA LEU A 550 -23.46 -15.88 -0.98
C LEU A 550 -23.72 -17.30 -1.51
N ALA A 551 -23.37 -17.58 -2.76
CA ALA A 551 -23.55 -18.89 -3.38
C ALA A 551 -22.64 -19.94 -2.75
N MET A 552 -21.40 -19.59 -2.40
CA MET A 552 -20.50 -20.49 -1.69
C MET A 552 -20.95 -20.74 -0.24
N ALA A 553 -21.45 -19.72 0.47
CA ALA A 553 -22.03 -19.84 1.81
C ALA A 553 -23.28 -20.75 1.81
N LEU A 554 -24.15 -20.61 0.81
CA LEU A 554 -25.32 -21.47 0.65
C LEU A 554 -24.94 -22.92 0.29
N SER A 555 -24.03 -23.10 -0.67
CA SER A 555 -23.60 -24.42 -1.14
C SER A 555 -22.87 -25.23 -0.06
N THR A 556 -21.99 -24.58 0.71
CA THR A 556 -21.31 -25.19 1.88
C THR A 556 -22.30 -25.58 2.97
N THR A 557 -23.31 -24.74 3.24
CA THR A 557 -24.37 -25.01 4.22
C THR A 557 -25.26 -26.19 3.81
N LEU A 558 -25.68 -26.25 2.54
CA LEU A 558 -26.55 -27.32 2.03
C LEU A 558 -25.83 -28.66 1.86
N ARG A 559 -24.53 -28.64 1.51
CA ARG A 559 -23.76 -29.86 1.20
C ARG A 559 -22.36 -29.86 1.83
N PRO A 560 -22.24 -29.73 3.16
CA PRO A 560 -20.96 -29.56 3.85
C PRO A 560 -19.96 -30.68 3.57
N LYS A 561 -20.46 -31.91 3.35
CA LYS A 561 -19.62 -33.07 2.99
C LYS A 561 -18.79 -32.86 1.70
N LEU A 562 -19.20 -31.97 0.78
CA LEU A 562 -18.45 -31.67 -0.46
C LEU A 562 -17.25 -30.73 -0.26
N TYR A 563 -17.06 -30.22 0.95
CA TYR A 563 -16.11 -29.17 1.29
C TYR A 563 -15.19 -29.61 2.44
N GLN A 564 -13.94 -29.15 2.42
CA GLN A 564 -12.97 -29.32 3.50
C GLN A 564 -13.35 -28.50 4.74
N PRO A 565 -12.81 -28.80 5.95
CA PRO A 565 -13.12 -28.04 7.17
C PRO A 565 -12.92 -26.53 7.02
N ALA A 566 -11.76 -26.10 6.51
CA ALA A 566 -11.46 -24.68 6.25
C ALA A 566 -12.41 -24.04 5.21
N GLU A 567 -12.86 -24.77 4.19
CA GLU A 567 -13.88 -24.29 3.26
C GLU A 567 -15.23 -24.06 3.97
N ARG A 568 -15.59 -24.87 4.98
CA ARG A 568 -16.84 -24.70 5.74
C ARG A 568 -16.79 -23.47 6.66
N GLU A 569 -15.68 -23.27 7.35
CA GLU A 569 -15.44 -22.10 8.20
C GLU A 569 -15.50 -20.80 7.39
N ASN A 570 -14.82 -20.77 6.23
CA ASN A 570 -14.93 -19.69 5.26
C ASN A 570 -16.37 -19.50 4.75
N GLY A 571 -17.15 -20.58 4.62
CA GLY A 571 -18.56 -20.55 4.21
C GLY A 571 -19.46 -19.80 5.20
N THR A 572 -19.21 -19.95 6.50
CA THR A 572 -19.89 -19.15 7.55
C THR A 572 -19.58 -17.66 7.42
N ALA A 573 -18.32 -17.27 7.21
CA ALA A 573 -17.94 -15.87 7.02
C ALA A 573 -18.49 -15.29 5.70
N ALA A 574 -18.54 -16.12 4.65
CA ALA A 574 -18.99 -15.72 3.32
C ALA A 574 -20.45 -15.22 3.27
N TRP A 575 -21.32 -15.59 4.23
CA TRP A 575 -22.64 -14.97 4.38
C TRP A 575 -22.56 -13.45 4.60
N LEU A 576 -21.82 -13.01 5.63
CA LEU A 576 -21.68 -11.60 5.96
C LEU A 576 -20.89 -10.86 4.88
N LEU A 577 -19.79 -11.46 4.40
CA LEU A 577 -19.00 -10.90 3.31
C LEU A 577 -19.86 -10.69 2.06
N GLY A 578 -20.69 -11.67 1.68
CA GLY A 578 -21.54 -11.60 0.50
C GLY A 578 -22.75 -10.68 0.63
N ALA A 579 -23.44 -10.67 1.77
CA ALA A 579 -24.44 -9.65 2.09
C ALA A 579 -23.82 -8.23 2.06
N SER A 580 -22.52 -8.14 2.34
CA SER A 580 -21.72 -6.93 2.24
C SER A 580 -21.04 -6.71 0.87
N PHE A 581 -21.23 -7.56 -0.16
CA PHE A 581 -20.55 -7.62 -1.49
C PHE A 581 -19.01 -7.72 -1.53
N ILE A 582 -18.40 -8.25 -0.48
CA ILE A 582 -16.97 -8.57 -0.47
C ILE A 582 -16.79 -9.87 -1.26
N SER A 583 -16.66 -9.75 -2.59
CA SER A 583 -16.55 -10.88 -3.53
C SER A 583 -15.34 -11.78 -3.24
N GLU A 584 -14.34 -11.22 -2.57
CA GLU A 584 -13.14 -11.88 -2.07
C GLU A 584 -13.49 -13.05 -1.11
N GLY A 585 -14.65 -13.04 -0.46
CA GLY A 585 -15.14 -14.16 0.34
C GLY A 585 -15.32 -15.48 -0.44
N ALA A 586 -15.33 -15.43 -1.78
CA ALA A 586 -15.33 -16.61 -2.63
C ALA A 586 -13.92 -17.11 -3.03
N ILE A 587 -12.86 -16.30 -2.84
CA ILE A 587 -11.49 -16.63 -3.28
C ILE A 587 -10.97 -17.96 -2.69
N PRO A 588 -11.12 -18.28 -1.39
CA PRO A 588 -10.61 -19.54 -0.84
C PRO A 588 -11.21 -20.79 -1.52
N PHE A 589 -12.45 -20.68 -2.01
CA PHE A 589 -13.12 -21.76 -2.73
C PHE A 589 -12.68 -21.85 -4.19
N ALA A 590 -12.51 -20.70 -4.85
CA ALA A 590 -12.03 -20.65 -6.23
C ALA A 590 -10.57 -21.10 -6.33
N ALA A 591 -9.73 -20.82 -5.34
CA ALA A 591 -8.38 -21.36 -5.25
C ALA A 591 -8.36 -22.90 -5.08
N ALA A 592 -9.35 -23.47 -4.39
CA ALA A 592 -9.47 -24.91 -4.19
C ALA A 592 -10.09 -25.68 -5.38
N ASP A 593 -11.00 -25.05 -6.15
CA ASP A 593 -11.71 -25.70 -7.27
C ASP A 593 -12.13 -24.68 -8.37
N PRO A 594 -11.16 -24.05 -9.08
CA PRO A 594 -11.44 -22.90 -9.95
C PRO A 594 -12.37 -23.26 -11.11
N LEU A 595 -12.17 -24.43 -11.72
CA LEU A 595 -12.91 -24.91 -12.88
C LEU A 595 -14.41 -25.16 -12.60
N ARG A 596 -14.81 -25.30 -11.33
CA ARG A 596 -16.22 -25.50 -10.93
C ARG A 596 -16.80 -24.28 -10.25
N VAL A 597 -16.01 -23.56 -9.46
CA VAL A 597 -16.46 -22.36 -8.76
C VAL A 597 -16.67 -21.22 -9.76
N ILE A 598 -15.63 -20.79 -10.50
CA ILE A 598 -15.70 -19.58 -11.33
C ILE A 598 -16.83 -19.64 -12.37
N PRO A 599 -16.99 -20.70 -13.20
CA PRO A 599 -18.08 -20.76 -14.16
C PRO A 599 -19.48 -20.77 -13.52
N SER A 600 -19.63 -21.37 -12.34
CA SER A 600 -20.90 -21.36 -11.60
C SER A 600 -21.22 -19.96 -11.07
N MET A 601 -20.22 -19.24 -10.56
CA MET A 601 -20.38 -17.87 -10.09
C MET A 601 -20.69 -16.93 -11.25
N MET A 602 -20.00 -17.07 -12.40
CA MET A 602 -20.29 -16.34 -13.63
C MET A 602 -21.73 -16.56 -14.13
N ALA A 603 -22.23 -17.79 -14.10
CA ALA A 603 -23.61 -18.09 -14.48
C ALA A 603 -24.64 -17.42 -13.56
N GLY A 604 -24.42 -17.45 -12.24
CA GLY A 604 -25.27 -16.73 -11.29
C GLY A 604 -25.20 -15.22 -11.46
N GLY A 605 -23.99 -14.66 -11.60
CA GLY A 605 -23.75 -13.23 -11.84
C GLY A 605 -24.43 -12.73 -13.11
N ALA A 606 -24.31 -13.47 -14.22
CA ALA A 606 -25.00 -13.18 -15.48
C ALA A 606 -26.52 -13.08 -15.31
N ILE A 607 -27.12 -14.04 -14.58
CA ILE A 607 -28.57 -14.06 -14.30
C ILE A 607 -28.96 -12.89 -13.38
N THR A 608 -28.18 -12.60 -12.35
CA THR A 608 -28.42 -11.47 -11.46
C THR A 608 -28.34 -10.13 -12.19
N GLY A 609 -27.31 -9.92 -13.02
CA GLY A 609 -27.17 -8.71 -13.83
C GLY A 609 -28.31 -8.57 -14.85
N ALA A 610 -28.67 -9.67 -15.53
CA ALA A 610 -29.82 -9.74 -16.44
C ALA A 610 -31.13 -9.33 -15.76
N LEU A 611 -31.46 -9.95 -14.61
CA LEU A 611 -32.69 -9.69 -13.86
C LEU A 611 -32.72 -8.28 -13.28
N SER A 612 -31.60 -7.79 -12.73
CA SER A 612 -31.48 -6.45 -12.17
C SER A 612 -31.80 -5.38 -13.23
N MET A 613 -31.20 -5.51 -14.42
CA MET A 613 -31.45 -4.61 -15.56
C MET A 613 -32.86 -4.76 -16.14
N ALA A 614 -33.36 -6.00 -16.30
CA ALA A 614 -34.68 -6.31 -16.86
C ALA A 614 -35.82 -5.73 -16.01
N LEU A 615 -35.75 -5.99 -14.70
CA LEU A 615 -36.75 -5.55 -13.74
C LEU A 615 -36.59 -4.06 -13.40
N GLY A 616 -35.43 -3.46 -13.67
CA GLY A 616 -35.18 -2.03 -13.51
C GLY A 616 -34.86 -1.63 -12.06
N ALA A 617 -34.09 -2.45 -11.34
CA ALA A 617 -33.45 -2.02 -10.10
C ALA A 617 -32.39 -0.95 -10.40
N ALA A 618 -32.25 0.06 -9.53
CA ALA A 618 -31.31 1.16 -9.73
C ALA A 618 -30.70 1.60 -8.40
N SER A 619 -29.37 1.82 -8.35
CA SER A 619 -28.66 2.15 -7.11
C SER A 619 -28.04 3.54 -7.18
N LYS A 620 -28.36 4.38 -6.20
CA LYS A 620 -27.77 5.72 -6.01
C LYS A 620 -26.43 5.66 -5.27
N ALA A 621 -26.20 4.58 -4.53
CA ALA A 621 -24.98 4.34 -3.77
C ALA A 621 -24.09 3.31 -4.49
N PRO A 622 -22.75 3.46 -4.46
CA PRO A 622 -21.79 2.50 -5.02
C PRO A 622 -21.37 1.39 -4.01
N HIS A 623 -21.65 1.58 -2.73
CA HIS A 623 -21.11 0.84 -1.58
C HIS A 623 -22.13 0.76 -0.44
N GLY A 624 -21.84 0.03 0.65
CA GLY A 624 -22.72 -0.14 1.83
C GLY A 624 -23.71 -1.30 1.69
N ARG A 625 -24.19 -1.54 0.48
CA ARG A 625 -24.69 -2.85 0.02
C ARG A 625 -25.96 -3.24 0.84
N ILE A 626 -26.04 -4.27 1.70
CA ILE A 626 -27.24 -4.46 2.59
C ILE A 626 -27.50 -3.26 3.54
N PHE A 627 -26.44 -2.55 3.95
CA PHE A 627 -26.51 -1.40 4.85
C PHE A 627 -26.97 -0.09 4.18
N VAL A 628 -27.17 -0.06 2.85
CA VAL A 628 -27.80 1.07 2.13
C VAL A 628 -28.99 0.66 1.27
N PHE A 629 -29.71 -0.38 1.68
CA PHE A 629 -30.88 -0.87 0.93
C PHE A 629 -31.91 0.23 0.59
N PHE A 630 -32.03 1.24 1.45
CA PHE A 630 -32.87 2.43 1.25
C PHE A 630 -32.44 3.32 0.07
N ALA A 631 -31.21 3.21 -0.42
CA ALA A 631 -30.68 3.96 -1.57
C ALA A 631 -30.85 3.21 -2.91
N ILE A 632 -31.60 2.10 -2.92
CA ILE A 632 -31.89 1.27 -4.09
C ILE A 632 -33.35 1.47 -4.51
N ASP A 633 -33.57 2.07 -5.67
CA ASP A 633 -34.90 2.14 -6.28
C ASP A 633 -35.32 0.75 -6.78
N ARG A 634 -36.59 0.41 -6.56
CA ARG A 634 -37.17 -0.91 -6.87
C ARG A 634 -36.41 -2.05 -6.18
N ALA A 635 -36.12 -1.87 -4.89
CA ALA A 635 -35.29 -2.77 -4.09
C ALA A 635 -35.76 -4.25 -4.08
N TRP A 636 -37.06 -4.53 -4.26
CA TRP A 636 -37.56 -5.91 -4.43
C TRP A 636 -36.93 -6.62 -5.64
N ALA A 637 -36.70 -5.91 -6.75
CA ALA A 637 -36.10 -6.46 -7.96
C ALA A 637 -34.61 -6.76 -7.76
N PHE A 638 -33.93 -5.91 -6.98
CA PHE A 638 -32.54 -6.11 -6.57
C PHE A 638 -32.39 -7.38 -5.71
N VAL A 639 -33.22 -7.55 -4.67
CA VAL A 639 -33.23 -8.77 -3.85
C VAL A 639 -33.55 -10.00 -4.68
N LEU A 640 -34.60 -9.95 -5.52
CA LEU A 640 -34.98 -11.07 -6.38
C LEU A 640 -33.83 -11.49 -7.32
N ALA A 641 -33.16 -10.52 -7.94
CA ALA A 641 -32.02 -10.79 -8.82
C ALA A 641 -30.85 -11.46 -8.08
N ILE A 642 -30.53 -11.01 -6.86
CA ILE A 642 -29.48 -11.63 -6.01
C ILE A 642 -29.88 -13.04 -5.60
N VAL A 643 -31.10 -13.23 -5.10
CA VAL A 643 -31.60 -14.53 -4.63
C VAL A 643 -31.56 -15.56 -5.77
N VAL A 644 -32.09 -15.21 -6.95
CA VAL A 644 -32.12 -16.14 -8.10
C VAL A 644 -30.71 -16.50 -8.58
N GLY A 645 -29.81 -15.53 -8.75
CA GLY A 645 -28.43 -15.83 -9.17
C GLY A 645 -27.63 -16.60 -8.12
N THR A 646 -27.85 -16.30 -6.83
CA THR A 646 -27.26 -17.05 -5.70
C THR A 646 -27.72 -18.51 -5.72
N LEU A 647 -29.03 -18.76 -5.88
CA LEU A 647 -29.59 -20.11 -5.98
C LEU A 647 -29.02 -20.88 -7.18
N VAL A 648 -28.92 -20.24 -8.35
CA VAL A 648 -28.38 -20.89 -9.56
C VAL A 648 -26.88 -21.19 -9.40
N ALA A 649 -26.08 -20.23 -8.95
CA ALA A 649 -24.65 -20.45 -8.71
C ALA A 649 -24.38 -21.54 -7.65
N ALA A 650 -25.13 -21.53 -6.55
CA ALA A 650 -25.01 -22.54 -5.48
C ALA A 650 -25.41 -23.94 -5.98
N LEU A 651 -26.49 -24.04 -6.77
CA LEU A 651 -26.93 -25.30 -7.36
C LEU A 651 -25.91 -25.84 -8.37
N LEU A 652 -25.41 -25.00 -9.27
CA LEU A 652 -24.40 -25.39 -10.27
C LEU A 652 -23.12 -25.89 -9.59
N VAL A 653 -22.54 -25.12 -8.66
CA VAL A 653 -21.30 -25.55 -7.98
C VAL A 653 -21.52 -26.80 -7.12
N THR A 654 -22.67 -26.93 -6.47
CA THR A 654 -23.08 -28.17 -5.76
C THR A 654 -23.09 -29.37 -6.70
N VAL A 655 -23.78 -29.26 -7.84
CA VAL A 655 -23.94 -30.37 -8.80
C VAL A 655 -22.59 -30.75 -9.40
N LEU A 656 -21.77 -29.76 -9.79
CA LEU A 656 -20.44 -29.99 -10.36
C LEU A 656 -19.48 -30.66 -9.35
N LYS A 657 -19.37 -30.16 -8.11
CA LYS A 657 -18.54 -30.80 -7.06
C LYS A 657 -19.06 -32.19 -6.69
N ALA A 658 -20.38 -32.38 -6.62
CA ALA A 658 -20.99 -33.69 -6.33
C ALA A 658 -20.80 -34.72 -7.45
N SER A 659 -20.82 -34.29 -8.71
CA SER A 659 -20.55 -35.14 -9.87
C SER A 659 -19.08 -35.57 -9.91
N ALA A 660 -18.16 -34.62 -9.73
CA ALA A 660 -16.73 -34.88 -9.67
C ALA A 660 -16.36 -35.90 -8.58
N ARG A 661 -16.92 -35.73 -7.37
CA ARG A 661 -16.70 -36.69 -6.28
C ARG A 661 -17.22 -38.08 -6.61
N ARG A 662 -18.42 -38.21 -7.21
CA ARG A 662 -18.94 -39.52 -7.64
C ARG A 662 -18.02 -40.16 -8.68
N LYS A 663 -17.53 -39.41 -9.66
CA LYS A 663 -16.59 -39.92 -10.66
C LYS A 663 -15.29 -40.42 -10.02
N ALA A 664 -14.71 -39.66 -9.08
CA ALA A 664 -13.52 -40.05 -8.34
C ALA A 664 -13.72 -41.30 -7.45
N THR A 665 -14.94 -41.50 -6.91
CA THR A 665 -15.29 -42.69 -6.10
C THR A 665 -15.69 -43.90 -6.96
N ALA A 666 -15.85 -43.73 -8.28
CA ALA A 666 -16.12 -44.80 -9.23
C ALA A 666 -14.88 -45.19 -10.06
N SER A 667 -13.79 -44.43 -9.93
CA SER A 667 -12.48 -44.69 -10.53
C SER A 667 -11.43 -45.16 -9.51
N ALA A 668 -11.84 -45.33 -8.25
CA ALA A 668 -11.06 -45.83 -7.13
C ALA A 668 -11.78 -47.04 -6.53
#